data_AF-A0A1A8MN23-F1
#
_entry.id   AF-A0A1A8MN23-F1
#
_cell.length_a   1.000
_cell.length_b   1.000
_cell.length_c   1.000
_cell.angle_alpha   90.00
_cell.angle_beta   90.00
_cell.angle_gamma   90.00
#
_symmetry.space_group_name_H-M   'P 1'
#
loop_
_entity.id
_entity.type
_entity.pdbx_description
1 polymer ?
#
loop_
_entity_poly.entity_id
_entity_poly.type
_entity_poly.pdbx_seq_one_letter_code
_entity_poly.pdbx_strand_id
1 'polypeptide(L)'
;MSAPTNPEVKELNPVDFIQLQQYIDYCSLKVKDVLREFDKDGRLARHRHGECINEEGFRHFLKAYLEVEDFPSDLCQRLFRSFQNSKPTQEESTKEVFLKDVSCYFSLLEDGQPMDKLEFAFRLYDRDGNGVLDSSEVDRIIAQMMHAAEYLDWDVSELEPVLKDMMTAIDADRSGTVSLKEWVEGGMNNVPLLVLLGLKMTQKDGQHLWRMKNFNKPVYCNVCQSMLLGIRKQGLCCTCCKYTVHGRCANKNPAPCTKTYVKSKKETGVPTHDWVSGNCDSRKCDRCQKKIKSFQGLTGKHCVWCHIMCHDDCAHQEPAECTCGPLRDHILPPWAIYPVIMERSNNVKNGGPSVTDDCNLNITPDGQVLQINPVPNTHPLLVFVNPKSGGKQGERILRKFQYLLNPRQVYNLSNGGPGPGLSFFRNLENYRILVCGGDGTVGWILDAIDKTTLQVRPPVAVLPLGTGNDLARCLRWGGGYDGEDLTRILHFIEGSSQVLMDRWSVQVIPDEIQEKGDPVPYEIINNYFSIGVDASIAHRFHTMREKHPQKFNSRMKNKLWYFEFATSETISASCKKLSESLTIECCGTPLDLSSLSLEGIAVLNIPSMHGGSNLWGETKKVDTKGLTGQEEPEVIINPDVLKVTSQDLSDRRLEVVGLEGAMEMGQIYTGLKSAVRLAKTSQITIRTKKALPMQIDGEPWMQPPCTIHITHKNQACMLMAPPSKSSFFK
;
A
#
# COMPACT_ATOMS: atom_id res chain seq x y z
N MET A 1 53.38 -22.82 -1.14
CA MET A 1 51.98 -23.26 -0.92
C MET A 1 51.08 -22.13 -1.36
N SER A 2 50.60 -22.25 -2.60
CA SER A 2 49.69 -21.31 -3.25
C SER A 2 48.30 -21.46 -2.63
N ALA A 3 47.67 -20.35 -2.24
CA ALA A 3 46.28 -20.34 -1.81
C ALA A 3 45.38 -20.83 -2.96
N PRO A 4 44.35 -21.65 -2.70
CA PRO A 4 43.45 -22.10 -3.75
C PRO A 4 42.60 -20.92 -4.22
N THR A 5 42.73 -20.56 -5.49
CA THR A 5 41.77 -19.73 -6.22
C THR A 5 40.44 -20.47 -6.26
N ASN A 6 39.43 -19.94 -5.56
CA ASN A 6 38.08 -20.50 -5.57
C ASN A 6 37.43 -20.23 -6.94
N PRO A 7 37.14 -21.24 -7.78
CA PRO A 7 36.69 -21.06 -9.16
C PRO A 7 35.17 -21.24 -9.23
N GLU A 8 34.37 -20.36 -8.62
CA GLU A 8 32.91 -20.39 -8.77
C GLU A 8 32.23 -19.07 -8.33
N VAL A 9 32.46 -17.98 -9.06
CA VAL A 9 31.55 -16.82 -8.99
C VAL A 9 30.38 -17.12 -9.93
N LYS A 10 29.34 -17.74 -9.37
CA LYS A 10 28.10 -18.14 -10.06
C LYS A 10 27.41 -16.96 -10.75
N GLU A 11 26.73 -17.25 -11.85
CA GLU A 11 25.75 -16.38 -12.52
C GLU A 11 24.74 -15.79 -11.51
N LEU A 12 24.10 -14.68 -11.87
CA LEU A 12 22.99 -14.08 -11.11
C LEU A 12 21.96 -15.15 -10.73
N ASN A 13 21.68 -15.31 -9.43
CA ASN A 13 20.77 -16.36 -8.95
C ASN A 13 19.44 -15.79 -8.41
N PRO A 14 18.38 -16.61 -8.27
CA PRO A 14 17.08 -16.24 -7.70
C PRO A 14 17.07 -15.49 -6.36
N VAL A 15 18.13 -15.55 -5.57
CA VAL A 15 18.22 -14.78 -4.31
C VAL A 15 18.72 -13.35 -4.57
N ASP A 16 19.62 -13.18 -5.54
CA ASP A 16 20.26 -11.91 -5.89
C ASP A 16 19.28 -10.85 -6.40
N PHE A 17 18.32 -11.22 -7.24
CA PHE A 17 17.31 -10.28 -7.73
C PHE A 17 16.08 -10.15 -6.83
N ILE A 18 15.74 -11.14 -5.98
CA ILE A 18 14.82 -10.89 -4.85
C ILE A 18 15.44 -9.83 -3.94
N GLN A 19 16.75 -9.92 -3.69
CA GLN A 19 17.50 -8.93 -2.95
C GLN A 19 17.53 -7.59 -3.69
N LEU A 20 17.75 -7.56 -5.01
CA LEU A 20 17.70 -6.33 -5.82
C LEU A 20 16.31 -5.67 -5.83
N GLN A 21 15.24 -6.44 -6.08
CA GLN A 21 13.87 -5.96 -6.09
C GLN A 21 13.48 -5.40 -4.71
N GLN A 22 13.91 -6.06 -3.64
CA GLN A 22 13.75 -5.54 -2.28
C GLN A 22 14.40 -4.18 -2.10
N TYR A 23 15.53 -3.89 -2.74
CA TYR A 23 16.10 -2.53 -2.73
C TYR A 23 15.22 -1.57 -3.55
N ILE A 24 14.89 -1.93 -4.79
CA ILE A 24 14.10 -1.10 -5.73
C ILE A 24 12.75 -0.66 -5.16
N ASP A 25 12.07 -1.53 -4.41
CA ASP A 25 10.73 -1.24 -3.87
C ASP A 25 10.69 -0.05 -2.90
N TYR A 26 11.84 0.32 -2.33
CA TYR A 26 11.97 1.41 -1.36
C TYR A 26 12.71 2.63 -1.93
N CYS A 27 13.15 2.58 -3.18
CA CYS A 27 13.78 3.71 -3.84
C CYS A 27 12.75 4.80 -4.17
N SER A 28 13.15 6.03 -3.95
CA SER A 28 12.41 7.25 -4.28
C SER A 28 12.85 7.84 -5.63
N LEU A 29 14.11 7.60 -6.02
CA LEU A 29 14.69 8.06 -7.28
C LEU A 29 14.28 7.19 -8.47
N LYS A 30 14.14 7.83 -9.64
CA LYS A 30 13.99 7.16 -10.91
C LYS A 30 15.34 7.09 -11.64
N VAL A 31 15.52 6.14 -12.55
CA VAL A 31 16.71 5.98 -13.40
C VAL A 31 17.02 7.28 -14.12
N LYS A 32 16.00 8.00 -14.61
CA LYS A 32 16.17 9.32 -15.25
C LYS A 32 16.85 10.35 -14.33
N ASP A 33 16.64 10.26 -13.02
CA ASP A 33 17.19 11.19 -12.04
C ASP A 33 18.67 10.87 -11.80
N VAL A 34 19.02 9.58 -11.74
CA VAL A 34 20.40 9.07 -11.61
C VAL A 34 21.22 9.32 -12.87
N LEU A 35 20.60 9.19 -14.05
CA LEU A 35 21.25 9.43 -15.34
C LEU A 35 21.80 10.85 -15.47
N ARG A 36 21.14 11.85 -14.86
CA ARG A 36 21.65 13.24 -14.80
C ARG A 36 22.99 13.35 -14.10
N GLU A 37 23.31 12.43 -13.20
CA GLU A 37 24.63 12.40 -12.54
C GLU A 37 25.75 11.95 -13.47
N PHE A 38 25.43 11.26 -14.58
CA PHE A 38 26.37 10.81 -15.60
C PHE A 38 26.42 11.73 -16.83
N ASP A 39 25.68 12.84 -16.84
CA ASP A 39 25.76 13.87 -17.87
C ASP A 39 27.03 14.72 -17.72
N LYS A 40 27.38 15.52 -18.74
CA LYS A 40 28.67 16.25 -18.79
C LYS A 40 28.96 17.12 -17.57
N ASP A 41 27.92 17.64 -16.92
CA ASP A 41 28.00 18.49 -15.72
C ASP A 41 27.69 17.73 -14.41
N GLY A 42 27.52 16.41 -14.50
CA GLY A 42 27.12 15.54 -13.40
C GLY A 42 28.29 15.03 -12.55
N ARG A 43 28.01 14.67 -11.29
CA ARG A 43 29.00 14.22 -10.30
C ARG A 43 29.71 12.91 -10.68
N LEU A 44 29.10 12.07 -11.52
CA LEU A 44 29.58 10.77 -11.96
C LEU A 44 30.06 10.78 -13.43
N ALA A 45 30.13 11.95 -14.08
CA ALA A 45 30.56 12.10 -15.47
C ALA A 45 31.91 11.42 -15.79
N ARG A 46 32.84 11.43 -14.81
CA ARG A 46 34.17 10.82 -14.92
C ARG A 46 34.18 9.30 -15.09
N HIS A 47 33.07 8.62 -14.76
CA HIS A 47 32.95 7.16 -14.88
C HIS A 47 32.28 6.73 -16.19
N ARG A 48 31.91 7.69 -17.05
CA ARG A 48 31.28 7.48 -18.35
C ARG A 48 32.32 7.58 -19.46
N HIS A 49 32.52 6.50 -20.21
CA HIS A 49 33.38 6.46 -21.39
C HIS A 49 32.48 6.33 -22.64
N GLY A 50 32.13 7.47 -23.23
CA GLY A 50 31.16 7.52 -24.32
C GLY A 50 29.75 7.11 -23.86
N GLU A 51 29.26 5.97 -24.35
CA GLU A 51 27.97 5.38 -23.94
C GLU A 51 28.10 4.30 -22.86
N CYS A 52 29.34 4.00 -22.45
CA CYS A 52 29.65 2.92 -21.53
C CYS A 52 30.04 3.42 -20.14
N ILE A 53 29.87 2.55 -19.14
CA ILE A 53 30.35 2.73 -17.78
C ILE A 53 31.18 1.51 -17.37
N ASN A 54 32.24 1.76 -16.60
CA ASN A 54 33.06 0.70 -16.02
C ASN A 54 32.41 0.13 -14.73
N GLU A 55 33.00 -0.92 -14.14
CA GLU A 55 32.46 -1.58 -12.93
C GLU A 55 32.28 -0.60 -11.76
N GLU A 56 33.18 0.39 -11.65
CA GLU A 56 33.08 1.43 -10.62
C GLU A 56 31.92 2.39 -10.90
N GLY A 57 31.74 2.84 -12.14
CA GLY A 57 30.60 3.63 -12.58
C GLY A 57 29.27 2.91 -12.38
N PHE A 58 29.22 1.61 -12.68
CA PHE A 58 28.06 0.76 -12.42
C PHE A 58 27.73 0.64 -10.94
N ARG A 59 28.74 0.51 -10.09
CA ARG A 59 28.56 0.52 -8.63
C ARG A 59 27.98 1.86 -8.16
N HIS A 60 28.50 2.98 -8.65
CA HIS A 60 27.96 4.30 -8.32
C HIS A 60 26.53 4.48 -8.83
N PHE A 61 26.22 3.98 -10.03
CA PHE A 61 24.85 3.93 -10.55
C PHE A 61 23.93 3.18 -9.60
N LEU A 62 24.30 1.97 -9.17
CA LEU A 62 23.49 1.17 -8.24
C LEU A 62 23.33 1.83 -6.88
N LYS A 63 24.40 2.43 -6.33
CA LYS A 63 24.32 3.13 -5.04
C LYS A 63 23.40 4.35 -5.11
N ALA A 64 23.51 5.13 -6.19
CA ALA A 64 22.67 6.30 -6.42
C ALA A 64 21.21 5.89 -6.67
N TYR A 65 20.97 4.94 -7.57
CA TYR A 65 19.63 4.47 -7.91
C TYR A 65 18.93 3.76 -6.74
N LEU A 66 19.66 2.91 -6.02
CA LEU A 66 19.09 2.15 -4.91
C LEU A 66 19.05 2.93 -3.60
N GLU A 67 19.66 4.13 -3.56
CA GLU A 67 19.82 4.96 -2.37
C GLU A 67 20.47 4.21 -1.19
N VAL A 68 21.48 3.37 -1.50
CA VAL A 68 22.15 2.49 -0.53
C VAL A 68 23.66 2.71 -0.60
N GLU A 69 24.27 3.09 0.53
CA GLU A 69 25.72 3.29 0.61
C GLU A 69 26.51 1.97 0.53
N ASP A 70 26.00 0.91 1.17
CA ASP A 70 26.61 -0.41 1.25
C ASP A 70 25.82 -1.47 0.48
N PHE A 71 25.93 -1.43 -0.86
CA PHE A 71 25.39 -2.47 -1.73
C PHE A 71 26.37 -3.66 -1.80
N PRO A 72 25.91 -4.92 -1.64
CA PRO A 72 26.81 -6.08 -1.57
C PRO A 72 27.71 -6.17 -2.81
N SER A 73 29.03 -6.17 -2.62
CA SER A 73 30.03 -6.15 -3.71
C SER A 73 29.86 -7.33 -4.65
N ASP A 74 29.56 -8.50 -4.10
CA ASP A 74 29.41 -9.73 -4.88
C ASP A 74 28.16 -9.70 -5.76
N LEU A 75 27.08 -9.11 -5.24
CA LEU A 75 25.83 -8.89 -6.00
C LEU A 75 26.05 -7.85 -7.11
N CYS A 76 26.74 -6.74 -6.79
CA CYS A 76 27.13 -5.72 -7.76
C CYS A 76 27.92 -6.31 -8.93
N GLN A 77 28.87 -7.19 -8.61
CA GLN A 77 29.74 -7.78 -9.61
C GLN A 77 29.01 -8.81 -10.49
N ARG A 78 28.09 -9.60 -9.92
CA ARG A 78 27.22 -10.51 -10.68
C ARG A 78 26.26 -9.74 -11.59
N LEU A 79 25.65 -8.66 -11.08
CA LEU A 79 24.82 -7.73 -11.87
C LEU A 79 25.61 -7.09 -13.00
N PHE A 80 26.82 -6.60 -12.73
CA PHE A 80 27.66 -6.00 -13.76
C PHE A 80 27.97 -6.99 -14.89
N ARG A 81 28.35 -8.23 -14.53
CA ARG A 81 28.67 -9.29 -15.50
C ARG A 81 27.47 -9.72 -16.35
N SER A 82 26.24 -9.64 -15.84
CA SER A 82 25.07 -9.98 -16.67
C SER A 82 24.80 -8.99 -17.80
N PHE A 83 25.28 -7.75 -17.67
CA PHE A 83 25.23 -6.77 -18.76
C PHE A 83 26.39 -6.92 -19.75
N GLN A 84 27.32 -7.86 -19.52
CA GLN A 84 28.43 -8.15 -20.41
C GLN A 84 28.06 -9.30 -21.37
N ASN A 85 27.41 -9.00 -22.50
CA ASN A 85 27.05 -10.03 -23.48
C ASN A 85 28.24 -10.41 -24.41
N SER A 86 28.88 -11.54 -24.08
CA SER A 86 29.30 -12.64 -24.97
C SER A 86 29.66 -12.35 -26.45
N LYS A 87 30.84 -11.76 -26.68
CA LYS A 87 31.81 -12.27 -27.68
C LYS A 87 33.21 -12.23 -27.07
N PRO A 88 33.97 -13.34 -27.03
CA PRO A 88 35.37 -13.31 -26.64
C PRO A 88 36.16 -12.76 -27.83
N THR A 89 36.17 -11.44 -28.02
CA THR A 89 37.23 -10.82 -28.80
C THR A 89 38.47 -10.83 -27.93
N GLN A 90 39.48 -11.58 -28.38
CA GLN A 90 40.83 -11.58 -27.84
C GLN A 90 41.39 -10.16 -27.95
N GLU A 91 41.15 -9.33 -26.94
CA GLU A 91 41.98 -8.18 -26.61
C GLU A 91 41.57 -7.70 -25.21
N GLU A 92 42.52 -7.73 -24.29
CA GLU A 92 42.39 -7.18 -22.94
C GLU A 92 42.24 -5.66 -23.01
N SER A 93 41.05 -5.14 -23.29
CA SER A 93 40.74 -3.74 -22.98
C SER A 93 39.25 -3.50 -22.74
N THR A 94 38.96 -3.00 -21.53
CA THR A 94 37.69 -2.45 -21.03
C THR A 94 36.57 -3.44 -20.69
N LYS A 95 36.54 -3.85 -19.41
CA LYS A 95 35.35 -4.42 -18.73
C LYS A 95 34.32 -3.30 -18.55
N GLU A 96 33.56 -3.01 -19.60
CA GLU A 96 32.54 -1.96 -19.60
C GLU A 96 31.17 -2.51 -19.99
N VAL A 97 30.12 -1.80 -19.58
CA VAL A 97 28.73 -2.08 -19.92
C VAL A 97 28.09 -0.82 -20.45
N PHE A 98 27.17 -0.94 -21.40
CA PHE A 98 26.47 0.23 -21.92
C PHE A 98 25.55 0.79 -20.82
N LEU A 99 25.70 2.09 -20.54
CA LEU A 99 24.88 2.77 -19.53
C LEU A 99 23.39 2.73 -19.91
N LYS A 100 23.09 2.74 -21.22
CA LYS A 100 21.74 2.57 -21.76
C LYS A 100 21.13 1.21 -21.38
N ASP A 101 21.90 0.12 -21.46
CA ASP A 101 21.45 -1.24 -21.13
C ASP A 101 21.10 -1.36 -19.66
N VAL A 102 21.98 -0.83 -18.80
CA VAL A 102 21.80 -0.77 -17.36
C VAL A 102 20.58 0.06 -17.01
N SER A 103 20.51 1.28 -17.56
CA SER A 103 19.40 2.20 -17.32
C SER A 103 18.08 1.59 -17.75
N CYS A 104 18.06 0.83 -18.84
CA CYS A 104 16.82 0.25 -19.31
C CYS A 104 16.31 -0.88 -18.42
N TYR A 105 17.20 -1.80 -18.06
CA TYR A 105 16.85 -2.86 -17.13
C TYR A 105 16.25 -2.32 -15.84
N PHE A 106 16.83 -1.26 -15.26
CA PHE A 106 16.30 -0.66 -14.04
C PHE A 106 15.00 0.12 -14.25
N SER A 107 14.83 0.79 -15.39
CA SER A 107 13.58 1.54 -15.69
C SER A 107 12.40 0.59 -15.95
N LEU A 108 12.64 -0.62 -16.47
CA LEU A 108 11.60 -1.66 -16.60
C LEU A 108 11.05 -2.10 -15.24
N LEU A 109 11.89 -2.05 -14.20
CA LEU A 109 11.52 -2.38 -12.82
C LEU A 109 10.77 -1.23 -12.11
N GLU A 110 10.69 -0.04 -12.72
CA GLU A 110 9.93 1.11 -12.20
C GLU A 110 8.44 1.06 -12.55
N ASP A 111 7.57 1.63 -11.71
CA ASP A 111 6.17 1.93 -12.08
C ASP A 111 6.12 3.03 -13.18
N GLY A 112 5.29 2.85 -14.23
CA GLY A 112 5.13 3.78 -15.36
C GLY A 112 3.99 3.38 -16.33
N GLN A 113 3.60 4.26 -17.26
CA GLN A 113 2.56 3.98 -18.27
C GLN A 113 3.05 2.93 -19.29
N PRO A 114 2.17 2.02 -19.76
CA PRO A 114 2.57 0.98 -20.71
C PRO A 114 3.23 1.49 -21.99
N MET A 115 2.70 2.58 -22.56
CA MET A 115 3.21 3.18 -23.79
C MET A 115 4.65 3.71 -23.60
N ASP A 116 4.89 4.49 -22.55
CA ASP A 116 6.23 5.00 -22.23
C ASP A 116 7.24 3.86 -22.05
N LYS A 117 6.82 2.76 -21.39
CA LYS A 117 7.69 1.60 -21.17
C LYS A 117 7.93 0.80 -22.45
N LEU A 118 6.94 0.69 -23.34
CA LEU A 118 7.10 0.03 -24.63
C LEU A 118 7.99 0.85 -25.57
N GLU A 119 7.81 2.17 -25.66
CA GLU A 119 8.69 3.06 -26.44
C GLU A 119 10.13 3.00 -25.93
N PHE A 120 10.30 2.98 -24.62
CA PHE A 120 11.60 2.90 -24.00
C PHE A 120 12.25 1.52 -24.19
N ALA A 121 11.48 0.44 -24.05
CA ALA A 121 11.95 -0.91 -24.39
C ALA A 121 12.37 -1.00 -25.86
N PHE A 122 11.60 -0.43 -26.78
CA PHE A 122 11.97 -0.39 -28.20
C PHE A 122 13.34 0.25 -28.42
N ARG A 123 13.53 1.46 -27.89
CA ARG A 123 14.79 2.22 -28.01
C ARG A 123 15.98 1.54 -27.34
N LEU A 124 15.74 0.63 -26.40
CA LEU A 124 16.81 -0.17 -25.80
C LEU A 124 17.33 -1.22 -26.78
N TYR A 125 16.41 -1.95 -27.42
CA TYR A 125 16.79 -3.11 -28.21
C TYR A 125 17.16 -2.77 -29.66
N ASP A 126 16.82 -1.56 -30.13
CA ASP A 126 17.32 -0.92 -31.35
C ASP A 126 18.77 -0.45 -31.14
N ARG A 127 19.71 -1.38 -31.26
CA ARG A 127 21.12 -1.21 -30.86
C ARG A 127 21.89 -0.34 -31.83
N ASP A 128 21.54 -0.43 -33.11
CA ASP A 128 22.16 0.38 -34.16
C ASP A 128 21.44 1.73 -34.36
N GLY A 129 20.30 1.94 -33.68
CA GLY A 129 19.55 3.19 -33.69
C GLY A 129 18.88 3.46 -35.04
N ASN A 130 18.62 2.41 -35.80
CA ASN A 130 18.05 2.51 -37.15
C ASN A 130 16.52 2.72 -37.11
N GLY A 131 15.89 2.65 -35.94
CA GLY A 131 14.46 2.87 -35.72
C GLY A 131 13.57 1.64 -35.97
N VAL A 132 14.15 0.46 -36.17
CA VAL A 132 13.49 -0.84 -36.36
C VAL A 132 14.20 -1.94 -35.55
N LEU A 133 13.48 -2.96 -35.11
CA LEU A 133 14.04 -4.13 -34.44
C LEU A 133 14.21 -5.27 -35.42
N ASP A 134 15.44 -5.71 -35.65
CA ASP A 134 15.74 -6.86 -36.50
C ASP A 134 15.57 -8.21 -35.76
N SER A 135 15.63 -9.32 -36.49
CA SER A 135 15.46 -10.66 -35.90
C SER A 135 16.45 -10.95 -34.76
N SER A 136 17.66 -10.42 -34.84
CA SER A 136 18.70 -10.63 -33.83
C SER A 136 18.47 -9.80 -32.57
N GLU A 137 17.87 -8.61 -32.70
CA GLU A 137 17.46 -7.75 -31.59
C GLU A 137 16.21 -8.30 -30.92
N VAL A 138 15.26 -8.79 -31.71
CA VAL A 138 14.06 -9.50 -31.23
C VAL A 138 14.44 -10.76 -30.44
N ASP A 139 15.36 -11.58 -30.93
CA ASP A 139 15.82 -12.78 -30.22
C ASP A 139 16.48 -12.44 -28.87
N ARG A 140 17.15 -11.28 -28.76
CA ARG A 140 17.69 -10.81 -27.48
C ARG A 140 16.60 -10.38 -26.51
N ILE A 141 15.54 -9.72 -26.99
CA ILE A 141 14.36 -9.38 -26.17
C ILE A 141 13.77 -10.66 -25.60
N ILE A 142 13.55 -11.66 -26.45
CA ILE A 142 13.00 -12.95 -26.05
C ILE A 142 13.93 -13.63 -25.04
N ALA A 143 15.24 -13.68 -25.30
CA ALA A 143 16.21 -14.29 -24.40
C ALA A 143 16.24 -13.60 -23.02
N GLN A 144 16.24 -12.26 -22.98
CA GLN A 144 16.18 -11.52 -21.71
C GLN A 144 14.85 -11.73 -20.98
N MET A 145 13.73 -11.76 -21.70
CA MET A 145 12.43 -12.08 -21.14
C MET A 145 12.34 -13.52 -20.64
N MET A 146 12.97 -14.48 -21.32
CA MET A 146 13.07 -15.87 -20.89
C MET A 146 13.92 -15.99 -19.63
N HIS A 147 15.06 -15.30 -19.57
CA HIS A 147 15.85 -15.25 -18.34
C HIS A 147 15.07 -14.64 -17.17
N ALA A 148 14.36 -13.53 -17.39
CA ALA A 148 13.49 -12.95 -16.37
C ALA A 148 12.35 -13.90 -15.95
N ALA A 149 11.81 -14.67 -16.90
CA ALA A 149 10.78 -15.65 -16.67
C ALA A 149 11.27 -16.86 -15.85
N GLU A 150 12.34 -17.54 -16.28
CA GLU A 150 12.96 -18.65 -15.53
C GLU A 150 13.27 -18.25 -14.10
N TYR A 151 13.77 -17.02 -13.96
CA TYR A 151 14.13 -16.42 -12.69
C TYR A 151 12.93 -16.19 -11.76
N LEU A 152 11.80 -15.71 -12.30
CA LEU A 152 10.53 -15.58 -11.58
C LEU A 152 9.84 -16.94 -11.37
N ASP A 153 10.57 -18.02 -11.63
CA ASP A 153 10.14 -19.40 -11.49
C ASP A 153 8.98 -19.72 -12.44
N TRP A 154 9.05 -19.13 -13.64
CA TRP A 154 8.11 -19.34 -14.73
C TRP A 154 8.48 -20.55 -15.57
N ASP A 155 7.46 -21.20 -16.11
CA ASP A 155 7.64 -22.32 -17.03
C ASP A 155 7.94 -21.79 -18.43
N VAL A 156 9.23 -21.69 -18.76
CA VAL A 156 9.68 -21.16 -20.06
C VAL A 156 9.35 -22.06 -21.25
N SER A 157 9.08 -23.34 -21.01
CA SER A 157 8.72 -24.32 -22.04
C SER A 157 7.47 -23.90 -22.83
N GLU A 158 6.53 -23.20 -22.19
CA GLU A 158 5.33 -22.67 -22.86
C GLU A 158 5.46 -21.18 -23.25
N LEU A 159 6.43 -20.46 -22.71
CA LEU A 159 6.54 -19.01 -22.84
C LEU A 159 7.38 -18.59 -24.06
N GLU A 160 8.44 -19.33 -24.37
CA GLU A 160 9.30 -19.04 -25.54
C GLU A 160 8.50 -19.07 -26.85
N PRO A 161 7.63 -20.07 -27.13
CA PRO A 161 6.79 -20.06 -28.33
C PRO A 161 5.79 -18.90 -28.34
N VAL A 162 5.26 -18.51 -27.17
CA VAL A 162 4.33 -17.38 -27.04
C VAL A 162 5.01 -16.07 -27.40
N LEU A 163 6.25 -15.87 -26.95
CA LEU A 163 7.02 -14.67 -27.29
C LEU A 163 7.40 -14.66 -28.77
N LYS A 164 7.81 -15.78 -29.35
CA LYS A 164 8.09 -15.86 -30.80
C LYS A 164 6.86 -15.56 -31.65
N ASP A 165 5.73 -16.19 -31.34
CA ASP A 165 4.44 -15.94 -32.01
C ASP A 165 4.00 -14.48 -31.86
N MET A 166 4.24 -13.88 -30.69
CA MET A 166 3.97 -12.47 -30.43
C MET A 166 4.80 -11.57 -31.34
N MET A 167 6.10 -11.82 -31.46
CA MET A 167 6.98 -10.97 -32.27
C MET A 167 6.60 -11.02 -33.74
N THR A 168 6.24 -12.20 -34.25
CA THR A 168 5.68 -12.36 -35.60
C THR A 168 4.32 -11.65 -35.77
N ALA A 169 3.52 -11.56 -34.70
CA ALA A 169 2.23 -10.87 -34.75
C ALA A 169 2.34 -9.34 -34.61
N ILE A 170 3.44 -8.84 -34.05
CA ILE A 170 3.74 -7.40 -33.92
C ILE A 170 4.24 -6.83 -35.25
N ASP A 171 5.01 -7.61 -36.03
CA ASP A 171 5.39 -7.30 -37.43
C ASP A 171 4.15 -7.35 -38.35
N ALA A 172 3.40 -6.24 -38.37
CA ALA A 172 2.10 -6.15 -39.03
C ALA A 172 2.24 -6.09 -40.55
N ASP A 173 3.32 -5.47 -41.05
CA ASP A 173 3.61 -5.35 -42.48
C ASP A 173 4.40 -6.55 -43.05
N ARG A 174 4.86 -7.46 -42.19
CA ARG A 174 5.66 -8.65 -42.54
C ARG A 174 6.97 -8.30 -43.23
N SER A 175 7.55 -7.16 -42.86
CA SER A 175 8.84 -6.72 -43.37
C SER A 175 10.00 -7.57 -42.85
N GLY A 176 9.79 -8.38 -41.81
CA GLY A 176 10.84 -9.13 -41.12
C GLY A 176 11.59 -8.29 -40.08
N THR A 177 11.16 -7.05 -39.86
CA THR A 177 11.66 -6.11 -38.85
C THR A 177 10.47 -5.45 -38.15
N VAL A 178 10.60 -5.03 -36.90
CA VAL A 178 9.50 -4.38 -36.17
C VAL A 178 9.80 -2.90 -35.98
N SER A 179 8.98 -2.01 -36.52
CA SER A 179 9.13 -0.56 -36.29
C SER A 179 8.67 -0.13 -34.88
N LEU A 180 9.08 1.07 -34.43
CA LEU A 180 8.64 1.62 -33.13
C LEU A 180 7.12 1.66 -33.01
N LYS A 181 6.46 2.07 -34.10
CA LYS A 181 5.02 2.17 -34.16
C LYS A 181 4.37 0.79 -34.01
N GLU A 182 4.84 -0.20 -34.75
CA GLU A 182 4.36 -1.57 -34.67
C GLU A 182 4.61 -2.17 -33.30
N TRP A 183 5.78 -1.95 -32.71
CA TRP A 183 6.11 -2.41 -31.36
C TRP A 183 5.17 -1.84 -30.30
N VAL A 184 4.92 -0.52 -30.33
CA VAL A 184 4.04 0.13 -29.38
C VAL A 184 2.58 -0.29 -29.61
N GLU A 185 2.09 -0.26 -30.85
CA GLU A 185 0.71 -0.64 -31.16
C GLU A 185 0.47 -2.13 -30.92
N GLY A 186 1.35 -3.00 -31.39
CA GLY A 186 1.29 -4.45 -31.17
C GLY A 186 1.48 -4.82 -29.71
N GLY A 187 2.42 -4.20 -29.01
CA GLY A 187 2.69 -4.44 -27.59
C GLY A 187 1.56 -3.95 -26.68
N MET A 188 0.96 -2.79 -26.96
CA MET A 188 -0.22 -2.27 -26.25
C MET A 188 -1.45 -3.18 -26.40
N ASN A 189 -1.48 -3.99 -27.46
CA ASN A 189 -2.54 -4.96 -27.73
C ASN A 189 -2.16 -6.41 -27.36
N ASN A 190 -0.94 -6.65 -26.87
CA ASN A 190 -0.46 -7.98 -26.49
C ASN A 190 -0.54 -8.17 -24.97
N VAL A 191 -1.61 -8.83 -24.51
CA VAL A 191 -1.88 -9.04 -23.08
C VAL A 191 -0.76 -9.80 -22.37
N PRO A 192 -0.25 -10.94 -22.87
CA PRO A 192 0.90 -11.61 -22.29
C PRO A 192 2.08 -10.67 -22.08
N LEU A 193 2.49 -9.92 -23.11
CA LEU A 193 3.63 -9.00 -23.03
C LEU A 193 3.48 -7.98 -21.91
N LEU A 194 2.32 -7.34 -21.84
CA LEU A 194 2.04 -6.32 -20.82
C LEU A 194 2.08 -6.91 -19.41
N VAL A 195 1.54 -8.11 -19.21
CA VAL A 195 1.59 -8.78 -17.90
C VAL A 195 3.02 -9.20 -17.53
N LEU A 196 3.81 -9.70 -18.49
CA LEU A 196 5.20 -10.09 -18.27
C LEU A 196 6.07 -8.87 -17.92
N LEU A 197 5.84 -7.74 -18.59
CA LEU A 197 6.52 -6.46 -18.35
C LEU A 197 5.99 -5.70 -17.13
N GLY A 198 5.02 -6.26 -16.38
CA GLY A 198 4.41 -5.60 -15.23
C GLY A 198 3.68 -4.29 -15.58
N LEU A 199 3.27 -4.13 -16.84
CA LEU A 199 2.60 -2.94 -17.35
C LEU A 199 1.11 -2.96 -17.00
N LYS A 200 0.65 -1.91 -16.34
CA LYS A 200 -0.76 -1.72 -15.98
C LYS A 200 -1.50 -1.18 -17.20
N MET A 201 -2.35 -1.99 -17.84
CA MET A 201 -3.18 -1.53 -18.96
C MET A 201 -4.07 -0.36 -18.54
N THR A 202 -4.32 0.58 -19.45
CA THR A 202 -5.37 1.60 -19.28
C THR A 202 -6.71 0.91 -19.12
N GLN A 203 -7.29 1.00 -17.93
CA GLN A 203 -8.44 0.19 -17.52
C GLN A 203 -9.71 0.65 -18.25
N LYS A 204 -10.19 -0.15 -19.21
CA LYS A 204 -11.52 0.00 -19.82
C LYS A 204 -12.54 -0.89 -19.10
N ASP A 205 -13.81 -0.45 -19.08
CA ASP A 205 -14.87 -1.29 -18.51
C ASP A 205 -15.08 -2.56 -19.33
N GLY A 206 -15.33 -3.68 -18.66
CA GLY A 206 -15.41 -4.98 -19.31
C GLY A 206 -14.07 -5.51 -19.84
N GLN A 207 -12.94 -4.89 -19.50
CA GLN A 207 -11.60 -5.42 -19.80
C GLN A 207 -11.10 -6.31 -18.65
N HIS A 208 -10.47 -7.43 -19.00
CA HIS A 208 -9.88 -8.33 -17.99
C HIS A 208 -8.62 -7.71 -17.39
N LEU A 209 -8.52 -7.71 -16.06
CA LEU A 209 -7.32 -7.35 -15.32
C LEU A 209 -6.44 -8.59 -15.13
N TRP A 210 -5.69 -8.92 -16.16
CA TRP A 210 -4.88 -10.14 -16.22
C TRP A 210 -3.71 -10.09 -15.24
N ARG A 211 -3.42 -11.26 -14.66
CA ARG A 211 -2.25 -11.48 -13.83
C ARG A 211 -1.74 -12.89 -14.04
N MET A 212 -0.43 -13.05 -14.06
CA MET A 212 0.20 -14.35 -13.95
C MET A 212 -0.14 -15.02 -12.61
N LYS A 213 -0.57 -16.28 -12.67
CA LYS A 213 -0.93 -17.09 -11.50
C LYS A 213 -0.41 -18.51 -11.64
N ASN A 214 0.17 -18.99 -10.53
CA ASN A 214 0.58 -20.39 -10.38
C ASN A 214 -0.58 -21.15 -9.73
N PHE A 215 -0.93 -22.30 -10.30
CA PHE A 215 -2.07 -23.09 -9.85
C PHE A 215 -1.60 -24.42 -9.26
N ASN A 216 -1.90 -24.62 -7.98
CA ASN A 216 -1.53 -25.84 -7.25
C ASN A 216 -2.51 -27.00 -7.50
N LYS A 217 -3.47 -26.83 -8.39
CA LYS A 217 -4.52 -27.80 -8.75
C LYS A 217 -4.70 -27.81 -10.27
N PRO A 218 -5.25 -28.89 -10.86
CA PRO A 218 -5.65 -28.88 -12.27
C PRO A 218 -6.62 -27.72 -12.54
N VAL A 219 -6.28 -26.89 -13.52
CA VAL A 219 -7.08 -25.74 -13.95
C VAL A 219 -7.17 -25.77 -15.47
N TYR A 220 -8.31 -25.36 -16.00
CA TYR A 220 -8.61 -25.41 -17.42
C TYR A 220 -8.74 -23.99 -17.99
N CYS A 221 -8.29 -23.83 -19.23
CA CYS A 221 -8.32 -22.57 -19.94
C CYS A 221 -9.74 -22.29 -20.43
N ASN A 222 -10.28 -21.12 -20.09
CA ASN A 222 -11.61 -20.67 -20.51
C ASN A 222 -11.77 -20.47 -22.03
N VAL A 223 -10.67 -20.43 -22.80
CA VAL A 223 -10.69 -20.24 -24.26
C VAL A 223 -10.62 -21.59 -24.98
N CYS A 224 -9.52 -22.34 -24.81
CA CYS A 224 -9.33 -23.61 -25.52
C CYS A 224 -9.89 -24.83 -24.78
N GLN A 225 -10.38 -24.65 -23.55
CA GLN A 225 -10.94 -25.68 -22.66
C GLN A 225 -9.95 -26.79 -22.24
N SER A 226 -8.71 -26.74 -22.74
CA SER A 226 -7.63 -27.64 -22.35
C SER A 226 -7.03 -27.27 -21.00
N MET A 227 -6.46 -28.28 -20.33
CA MET A 227 -5.76 -28.10 -19.06
C MET A 227 -4.54 -27.17 -19.23
N LEU A 228 -4.26 -26.35 -18.22
CA LEU A 228 -2.98 -25.67 -18.09
C LEU A 228 -1.93 -26.72 -17.70
N LEU A 229 -1.02 -27.03 -18.62
CA LEU A 229 0.08 -27.99 -18.46
C LEU A 229 1.37 -27.24 -18.07
N GLY A 230 2.33 -27.95 -17.49
CA GLY A 230 3.62 -27.38 -17.06
C GLY A 230 4.02 -27.77 -15.63
N ILE A 231 5.31 -27.63 -15.30
CA ILE A 231 5.91 -28.04 -14.00
C ILE A 231 5.24 -27.29 -12.82
N ARG A 232 4.55 -26.18 -13.10
CA ARG A 232 3.79 -25.37 -12.12
C ARG A 232 2.39 -24.94 -12.56
N LYS A 233 1.87 -25.50 -13.66
CA LYS A 233 0.57 -25.16 -14.28
C LYS A 233 0.29 -23.65 -14.27
N GLN A 234 1.03 -22.89 -15.06
CA GLN A 234 0.96 -21.43 -15.06
C GLN A 234 -0.06 -20.90 -16.07
N GLY A 235 -0.74 -19.81 -15.73
CA GLY A 235 -1.67 -19.16 -16.64
C GLY A 235 -2.13 -17.79 -16.16
N LEU A 236 -2.75 -17.05 -17.07
CA LEU A 236 -3.26 -15.72 -16.80
C LEU A 236 -4.63 -15.85 -16.16
N CYS A 237 -4.84 -15.16 -15.05
CA CYS A 237 -6.09 -15.15 -14.31
C CYS A 237 -6.54 -13.69 -14.12
N CYS A 238 -7.78 -13.40 -14.52
CA CYS A 238 -8.37 -12.09 -14.27
C CYS A 238 -8.59 -11.88 -12.77
N THR A 239 -8.13 -10.74 -12.27
CA THR A 239 -8.28 -10.39 -10.85
C THR A 239 -9.75 -10.24 -10.46
N CYS A 240 -10.57 -9.61 -11.31
CA CYS A 240 -11.97 -9.28 -11.04
C CYS A 240 -12.91 -10.48 -11.13
N CYS A 241 -12.84 -11.27 -12.20
CA CYS A 241 -13.84 -12.30 -12.48
C CYS A 241 -13.29 -13.74 -12.40
N LYS A 242 -11.98 -13.92 -12.17
CA LYS A 242 -11.26 -15.22 -12.09
C LYS A 242 -11.24 -16.04 -13.37
N TYR A 243 -11.68 -15.47 -14.49
CA TYR A 243 -11.49 -16.04 -15.82
C TYR A 243 -10.01 -16.37 -16.05
N THR A 244 -9.72 -17.60 -16.47
CA THR A 244 -8.35 -18.13 -16.50
C THR A 244 -8.02 -18.70 -17.87
N VAL A 245 -6.85 -18.35 -18.40
CA VAL A 245 -6.43 -18.71 -19.76
C VAL A 245 -4.94 -19.07 -19.80
N HIS A 246 -4.52 -19.83 -20.81
CA HIS A 246 -3.09 -19.92 -21.17
C HIS A 246 -2.57 -18.56 -21.63
N GLY A 247 -1.26 -18.32 -21.51
CA GLY A 247 -0.60 -17.14 -22.09
C GLY A 247 -0.97 -16.95 -23.57
N ARG A 248 -0.77 -17.99 -24.40
CA ARG A 248 -1.15 -18.02 -25.84
C ARG A 248 -2.63 -17.77 -26.13
N CYS A 249 -3.51 -18.02 -25.16
CA CYS A 249 -4.95 -17.90 -25.34
C CYS A 249 -5.50 -16.51 -24.96
N ALA A 250 -4.75 -15.69 -24.23
CA ALA A 250 -5.24 -14.42 -23.72
C ALA A 250 -5.61 -13.42 -24.82
N ASN A 251 -4.78 -13.32 -25.87
CA ASN A 251 -5.06 -12.44 -27.02
C ASN A 251 -6.21 -12.96 -27.91
N LYS A 252 -6.53 -14.26 -27.83
CA LYS A 252 -7.61 -14.90 -28.58
C LYS A 252 -8.92 -14.92 -27.80
N ASN A 253 -8.98 -14.27 -26.63
CA ASN A 253 -10.14 -14.32 -25.75
C ASN A 253 -11.31 -13.50 -26.32
N PRO A 254 -12.45 -14.12 -26.67
CA PRO A 254 -13.60 -13.41 -27.21
C PRO A 254 -14.51 -12.83 -26.11
N ALA A 255 -14.38 -13.28 -24.86
CA ALA A 255 -15.31 -12.95 -23.79
C ALA A 255 -14.86 -11.69 -23.02
N PRO A 256 -15.71 -10.65 -22.90
CA PRO A 256 -15.41 -9.50 -22.06
C PRO A 256 -15.35 -9.91 -20.57
N CYS A 257 -14.67 -9.10 -19.78
CA CYS A 257 -14.75 -9.16 -18.33
C CYS A 257 -16.09 -8.63 -17.85
N THR A 258 -16.34 -8.81 -16.55
CA THR A 258 -17.51 -8.27 -15.88
C THR A 258 -17.59 -6.75 -16.02
N LYS A 259 -18.80 -6.24 -16.29
CA LYS A 259 -19.05 -4.79 -16.33
C LYS A 259 -19.13 -4.25 -14.93
N THR A 260 -18.56 -3.07 -14.70
CA THR A 260 -18.59 -2.44 -13.37
C THR A 260 -19.68 -1.38 -13.24
N TYR A 261 -20.37 -1.04 -14.32
CA TYR A 261 -21.49 -0.10 -14.37
C TYR A 261 -22.43 -0.43 -15.55
N VAL A 262 -23.65 0.13 -15.56
CA VAL A 262 -24.60 0.00 -16.68
C VAL A 262 -24.45 1.12 -17.70
N LYS A 263 -24.82 0.88 -18.96
CA LYS A 263 -24.57 1.85 -20.05
C LYS A 263 -25.38 3.14 -19.93
N SER A 264 -26.53 3.08 -19.26
CA SER A 264 -27.45 4.20 -19.15
C SER A 264 -28.22 4.16 -17.83
N LYS A 265 -28.73 5.33 -17.41
CA LYS A 265 -29.59 5.43 -16.21
C LYS A 265 -30.82 4.53 -16.27
N LYS A 266 -31.36 4.25 -17.47
CA LYS A 266 -32.55 3.41 -17.67
C LYS A 266 -32.33 1.93 -17.31
N GLU A 267 -31.08 1.48 -17.34
CA GLU A 267 -30.69 0.10 -17.00
C GLU A 267 -30.37 -0.06 -15.51
N THR A 268 -30.46 1.03 -14.72
CA THR A 268 -30.22 0.94 -13.27
C THR A 268 -31.34 0.19 -12.56
N GLY A 269 -31.01 -0.45 -11.45
CA GLY A 269 -31.97 -1.18 -10.62
C GLY A 269 -32.42 -2.53 -11.17
N VAL A 270 -31.82 -3.03 -12.27
CA VAL A 270 -32.07 -4.37 -12.81
C VAL A 270 -30.98 -5.33 -12.32
N PRO A 271 -31.24 -6.18 -11.31
CA PRO A 271 -30.22 -7.06 -10.75
C PRO A 271 -29.95 -8.22 -11.70
N THR A 272 -28.69 -8.45 -12.06
CA THR A 272 -28.32 -9.50 -13.02
C THR A 272 -27.11 -10.29 -12.54
N HIS A 273 -27.18 -11.61 -12.68
CA HIS A 273 -26.01 -12.46 -12.48
C HIS A 273 -25.00 -12.25 -13.62
N ASP A 274 -23.72 -12.18 -13.27
CA ASP A 274 -22.62 -12.26 -14.22
C ASP A 274 -21.87 -13.58 -14.00
N TRP A 275 -22.14 -14.56 -14.86
CA TRP A 275 -21.69 -15.94 -14.72
C TRP A 275 -20.38 -16.16 -15.46
N VAL A 276 -19.39 -16.69 -14.76
CA VAL A 276 -18.10 -17.13 -15.31
C VAL A 276 -18.01 -18.64 -15.23
N SER A 277 -17.67 -19.29 -16.34
CA SER A 277 -17.59 -20.74 -16.41
C SER A 277 -16.27 -21.29 -15.86
N GLY A 278 -16.35 -22.49 -15.30
CA GLY A 278 -15.24 -23.39 -15.03
C GLY A 278 -14.46 -23.13 -13.75
N ASN A 279 -13.50 -24.03 -13.50
CA ASN A 279 -12.55 -23.97 -12.38
C ASN A 279 -13.21 -23.85 -10.99
N CYS A 280 -14.44 -24.35 -10.85
CA CYS A 280 -15.20 -24.43 -9.60
C CYS A 280 -14.99 -25.78 -8.88
N ASP A 281 -13.95 -26.53 -9.26
CA ASP A 281 -13.73 -27.89 -8.78
C ASP A 281 -13.52 -27.95 -7.26
N SER A 282 -13.84 -29.09 -6.68
CA SER A 282 -13.62 -29.38 -5.26
C SER A 282 -14.49 -28.58 -4.27
N ARG A 283 -15.39 -27.71 -4.74
CA ARG A 283 -16.42 -27.04 -3.92
C ARG A 283 -17.78 -27.72 -4.05
N LYS A 284 -18.65 -27.50 -3.05
CA LYS A 284 -20.05 -27.93 -3.11
C LYS A 284 -20.82 -26.90 -3.94
N CYS A 285 -21.73 -27.37 -4.79
CA CYS A 285 -22.68 -26.51 -5.47
C CYS A 285 -23.61 -25.87 -4.43
N ASP A 286 -23.73 -24.55 -4.44
CA ASP A 286 -24.54 -23.82 -3.45
C ASP A 286 -26.03 -24.16 -3.56
N ARG A 287 -26.50 -24.55 -4.75
CA ARG A 287 -27.87 -25.01 -4.98
C ARG A 287 -28.14 -26.43 -4.48
N CYS A 288 -27.46 -27.43 -5.06
CA CYS A 288 -27.78 -28.84 -4.83
C CYS A 288 -26.93 -29.50 -3.73
N GLN A 289 -25.94 -28.79 -3.18
CA GLN A 289 -25.02 -29.24 -2.14
C GLN A 289 -24.12 -30.44 -2.51
N LYS A 290 -24.19 -30.92 -3.76
CA LYS A 290 -23.31 -31.97 -4.30
C LYS A 290 -21.98 -31.36 -4.77
N LYS A 291 -20.90 -32.15 -4.73
CA LYS A 291 -19.58 -31.72 -5.21
C LYS A 291 -19.61 -31.37 -6.70
N ILE A 292 -19.00 -30.27 -7.08
CA ILE A 292 -18.69 -29.94 -8.47
C ILE A 292 -17.42 -30.73 -8.83
N LYS A 293 -17.59 -31.76 -9.65
CA LYS A 293 -16.49 -32.61 -10.12
C LYS A 293 -16.05 -32.14 -11.50
N SER A 294 -14.77 -31.82 -11.65
CA SER A 294 -14.19 -31.64 -12.98
C SER A 294 -13.88 -33.02 -13.56
N PHE A 295 -14.53 -33.34 -14.68
CA PHE A 295 -14.20 -34.48 -15.52
C PHE A 295 -13.57 -33.92 -16.80
N GLN A 296 -12.23 -33.93 -16.87
CA GLN A 296 -11.46 -33.59 -18.07
C GLN A 296 -11.89 -32.28 -18.77
N GLY A 297 -12.29 -31.24 -18.02
CA GLY A 297 -12.72 -29.97 -18.62
C GLY A 297 -13.19 -28.90 -17.62
N LEU A 298 -13.57 -27.75 -18.18
CA LEU A 298 -14.24 -26.67 -17.44
C LEU A 298 -15.58 -27.16 -16.92
N THR A 299 -15.80 -27.04 -15.61
CA THR A 299 -17.05 -27.47 -14.97
C THR A 299 -17.50 -26.46 -13.92
N GLY A 300 -18.82 -26.27 -13.84
CA GLY A 300 -19.47 -25.34 -12.95
C GLY A 300 -19.42 -23.89 -13.43
N LYS A 301 -20.20 -23.04 -12.79
CA LYS A 301 -20.22 -21.59 -12.99
C LYS A 301 -20.18 -20.89 -11.64
N HIS A 302 -19.50 -19.76 -11.57
CA HIS A 302 -19.60 -18.85 -10.43
C HIS A 302 -20.12 -17.49 -10.85
N CYS A 303 -20.92 -16.87 -9.99
CA CYS A 303 -21.35 -15.50 -10.21
C CYS A 303 -20.35 -14.54 -9.56
N VAL A 304 -19.93 -13.51 -10.30
CA VAL A 304 -18.98 -12.50 -9.79
C VAL A 304 -19.54 -11.68 -8.64
N TRP A 305 -20.85 -11.42 -8.63
CA TRP A 305 -21.48 -10.51 -7.66
C TRP A 305 -21.99 -11.21 -6.40
N CYS A 306 -22.69 -12.34 -6.53
CA CYS A 306 -23.18 -13.07 -5.37
C CYS A 306 -22.26 -14.20 -4.90
N HIS A 307 -21.16 -14.44 -5.60
CA HIS A 307 -20.12 -15.43 -5.26
C HIS A 307 -20.58 -16.89 -5.14
N ILE A 308 -21.84 -17.18 -5.54
CA ILE A 308 -22.35 -18.55 -5.57
C ILE A 308 -21.63 -19.34 -6.68
N MET A 309 -21.37 -20.61 -6.42
CA MET A 309 -20.83 -21.59 -7.35
C MET A 309 -21.82 -22.72 -7.53
N CYS A 310 -22.21 -22.96 -8.77
CA CYS A 310 -23.20 -23.97 -9.12
C CYS A 310 -22.68 -24.89 -10.22
N HIS A 311 -23.24 -26.10 -10.33
CA HIS A 311 -23.14 -26.85 -11.59
C HIS A 311 -23.75 -26.04 -12.73
N ASP A 312 -23.31 -26.29 -13.96
CA ASP A 312 -23.84 -25.61 -15.15
C ASP A 312 -25.37 -25.70 -15.24
N ASP A 313 -25.95 -26.88 -15.00
CA ASP A 313 -27.40 -27.09 -14.99
C ASP A 313 -28.08 -26.40 -13.80
N CYS A 314 -27.41 -26.31 -12.66
CA CYS A 314 -27.95 -25.65 -11.47
C CYS A 314 -28.02 -24.13 -11.66
N ALA A 315 -27.05 -23.54 -12.37
CA ALA A 315 -27.01 -22.11 -12.62
C ALA A 315 -28.23 -21.60 -13.42
N HIS A 316 -28.77 -22.40 -14.35
CA HIS A 316 -29.97 -22.03 -15.13
C HIS A 316 -31.26 -22.05 -14.30
N GLN A 317 -31.23 -22.70 -13.14
CA GLN A 317 -32.37 -22.81 -12.26
C GLN A 317 -32.32 -21.77 -11.12
N GLU A 318 -31.21 -21.03 -10.99
CA GLU A 318 -31.11 -19.90 -10.05
C GLU A 318 -32.13 -18.82 -10.40
N PRO A 319 -32.61 -18.04 -9.41
CA PRO A 319 -33.41 -16.86 -9.70
C PRO A 319 -32.72 -15.95 -10.72
N ALA A 320 -33.51 -15.31 -11.59
CA ALA A 320 -32.96 -14.43 -12.61
C ALA A 320 -32.24 -13.20 -11.99
N GLU A 321 -32.72 -12.75 -10.83
CA GLU A 321 -32.22 -11.57 -10.13
C GLU A 321 -31.10 -11.91 -9.15
N CYS A 322 -29.95 -11.27 -9.34
CA CYS A 322 -28.81 -11.42 -8.46
C CYS A 322 -28.99 -10.63 -7.15
N THR A 323 -28.83 -11.31 -6.02
CA THR A 323 -28.96 -10.69 -4.68
C THR A 323 -27.65 -10.11 -4.14
N CYS A 324 -26.54 -10.19 -4.88
CA CYS A 324 -25.18 -9.94 -4.38
C CYS A 324 -24.74 -10.83 -3.19
N GLY A 325 -25.53 -11.85 -2.86
CA GLY A 325 -25.16 -12.90 -1.90
C GLY A 325 -24.84 -12.38 -0.50
N PRO A 326 -23.96 -13.05 0.25
CA PRO A 326 -23.61 -12.68 1.62
C PRO A 326 -22.94 -11.29 1.76
N LEU A 327 -22.41 -10.73 0.67
CA LEU A 327 -21.70 -9.46 0.67
C LEU A 327 -22.57 -8.29 0.17
N ARG A 328 -23.89 -8.49 0.05
CA ARG A 328 -24.86 -7.51 -0.46
C ARG A 328 -24.76 -6.14 0.21
N ASP A 329 -24.51 -6.09 1.52
CA ASP A 329 -24.41 -4.82 2.26
C ASP A 329 -23.21 -3.97 1.78
N HIS A 330 -22.12 -4.61 1.37
CA HIS A 330 -20.85 -3.94 1.02
C HIS A 330 -20.69 -3.69 -0.48
N ILE A 331 -21.28 -4.54 -1.34
CA ILE A 331 -21.09 -4.47 -2.79
C ILE A 331 -21.90 -3.29 -3.36
N LEU A 332 -21.22 -2.45 -4.14
CA LEU A 332 -21.86 -1.50 -5.05
C LEU A 332 -22.05 -2.16 -6.41
N PRO A 333 -23.24 -2.71 -6.73
CA PRO A 333 -23.40 -3.52 -7.93
C PRO A 333 -23.34 -2.66 -9.20
N PRO A 334 -23.06 -3.26 -10.37
CA PRO A 334 -23.00 -2.52 -11.64
C PRO A 334 -24.29 -1.77 -11.97
N TRP A 335 -25.45 -2.35 -11.65
CA TRP A 335 -26.76 -1.72 -11.86
C TRP A 335 -27.08 -0.57 -10.90
N ALA A 336 -26.13 -0.20 -10.03
CA ALA A 336 -26.18 1.01 -9.23
C ALA A 336 -25.29 2.13 -9.77
N ILE A 337 -24.51 1.90 -10.83
CA ILE A 337 -23.56 2.88 -11.37
C ILE A 337 -23.90 3.15 -12.83
N TYR A 338 -23.95 4.42 -13.22
CA TYR A 338 -24.24 4.80 -14.61
C TYR A 338 -23.45 6.06 -15.00
N PRO A 339 -23.11 6.24 -16.29
CA PRO A 339 -22.43 7.43 -16.74
C PRO A 339 -23.39 8.59 -17.00
N VAL A 340 -22.89 9.81 -16.81
CA VAL A 340 -23.60 11.06 -17.08
C VAL A 340 -22.69 12.01 -17.86
N ILE A 341 -23.24 12.65 -18.89
CA ILE A 341 -22.56 13.69 -19.65
C ILE A 341 -22.56 14.97 -18.80
N MET A 342 -21.39 15.52 -18.52
CA MET A 342 -21.31 16.89 -17.98
C MET A 342 -21.67 17.88 -19.09
N GLU A 343 -22.82 18.54 -19.02
CA GLU A 343 -23.03 19.78 -19.76
C GLU A 343 -22.06 20.82 -19.20
N ARG A 344 -21.03 21.20 -19.98
CA ARG A 344 -20.21 22.37 -19.65
C ARG A 344 -21.14 23.59 -19.66
N SER A 345 -21.47 24.11 -18.48
CA SER A 345 -22.26 25.33 -18.35
C SER A 345 -21.51 26.48 -19.02
N ASN A 346 -22.07 26.99 -20.13
CA ASN A 346 -21.48 27.98 -21.04
C ASN A 346 -21.45 29.42 -20.47
N ASN A 347 -21.26 29.60 -19.16
CA ASN A 347 -21.34 30.92 -18.51
C ASN A 347 -20.19 31.18 -17.54
N VAL A 348 -18.97 31.37 -18.04
CA VAL A 348 -18.00 32.32 -17.45
C VAL A 348 -17.15 32.94 -18.56
N LYS A 349 -17.53 34.14 -19.00
CA LYS A 349 -16.57 35.10 -19.58
C LYS A 349 -15.84 35.76 -18.40
N ASN A 350 -14.57 35.42 -18.19
CA ASN A 350 -13.47 36.35 -17.85
C ASN A 350 -12.24 35.57 -17.40
N GLY A 351 -11.08 35.99 -17.94
CA GLY A 351 -9.84 35.24 -17.97
C GLY A 351 -9.14 35.06 -16.62
N GLY A 352 -8.58 33.86 -16.47
CA GLY A 352 -7.48 33.46 -15.61
C GLY A 352 -7.05 32.07 -16.09
N PRO A 353 -5.75 31.70 -16.05
CA PRO A 353 -5.34 30.37 -16.49
C PRO A 353 -5.83 29.34 -15.46
N SER A 354 -7.01 28.77 -15.66
CA SER A 354 -7.50 27.65 -14.86
C SER A 354 -6.81 26.36 -15.31
N VAL A 355 -5.54 26.21 -14.93
CA VAL A 355 -4.91 24.90 -14.80
C VAL A 355 -5.43 24.34 -13.48
N THR A 356 -6.64 23.79 -13.49
CA THR A 356 -7.18 23.04 -12.35
C THR A 356 -7.52 21.63 -12.84
N ASP A 357 -6.53 20.75 -12.68
CA ASP A 357 -6.66 19.32 -12.36
C ASP A 357 -7.69 18.50 -13.17
N ASP A 358 -7.34 18.19 -14.41
CA ASP A 358 -7.99 17.18 -15.26
C ASP A 358 -7.79 15.71 -14.79
N CYS A 359 -7.43 15.47 -13.51
CA CYS A 359 -7.07 14.14 -13.00
C CYS A 359 -8.02 13.52 -11.95
N ASN A 360 -9.15 14.14 -11.57
CA ASN A 360 -9.86 13.79 -10.33
C ASN A 360 -11.37 13.49 -10.42
N LEU A 361 -11.89 13.08 -11.57
CA LEU A 361 -13.26 12.57 -11.69
C LEU A 361 -13.22 11.12 -12.18
N ASN A 362 -14.16 10.28 -11.74
CA ASN A 362 -14.35 8.90 -12.23
C ASN A 362 -14.90 8.95 -13.66
N ILE A 363 -14.04 9.42 -14.55
CA ILE A 363 -14.30 9.69 -15.95
C ILE A 363 -14.06 8.38 -16.70
N THR A 364 -15.04 7.96 -17.49
CA THR A 364 -14.89 6.88 -18.44
C THR A 364 -13.91 7.30 -19.55
N PRO A 365 -13.28 6.35 -20.28
CA PRO A 365 -12.32 6.69 -21.35
C PRO A 365 -12.85 7.66 -22.43
N ASP A 366 -14.17 7.79 -22.54
CA ASP A 366 -14.92 8.67 -23.43
C ASP A 366 -15.36 10.01 -22.77
N GLY A 367 -14.86 10.33 -21.58
CA GLY A 367 -15.07 11.63 -20.94
C GLY A 367 -16.33 11.74 -20.07
N GLN A 368 -17.07 10.66 -19.83
CA GLN A 368 -18.32 10.69 -19.06
C GLN A 368 -18.06 10.49 -17.57
N VAL A 369 -18.76 11.22 -16.70
CA VAL A 369 -18.61 11.06 -15.25
C VAL A 369 -19.57 10.00 -14.74
N LEU A 370 -19.04 9.02 -14.01
CA LEU A 370 -19.87 8.02 -13.36
C LEU A 370 -20.58 8.56 -12.13
N GLN A 371 -21.85 8.22 -12.00
CA GLN A 371 -22.67 8.51 -10.83
C GLN A 371 -23.21 7.22 -10.21
N ILE A 372 -23.51 7.33 -8.91
CA ILE A 372 -24.06 6.23 -8.12
C ILE A 372 -25.54 6.50 -7.85
N ASN A 373 -26.38 5.51 -8.13
CA ASN A 373 -27.76 5.44 -7.68
C ASN A 373 -27.79 4.66 -6.34
N PRO A 374 -28.21 5.26 -5.21
CA PRO A 374 -28.23 4.59 -3.92
C PRO A 374 -29.01 3.27 -3.95
N VAL A 375 -28.45 2.22 -3.33
CA VAL A 375 -29.11 0.91 -3.22
C VAL A 375 -29.78 0.81 -1.84
N PRO A 376 -31.10 0.59 -1.76
CA PRO A 376 -31.81 0.53 -0.48
C PRO A 376 -31.30 -0.59 0.43
N ASN A 377 -31.24 -0.31 1.74
CA ASN A 377 -30.83 -1.25 2.79
C ASN A 377 -29.43 -1.86 2.55
N THR A 378 -28.49 -1.03 2.11
CA THR A 378 -27.06 -1.39 1.95
C THR A 378 -26.18 -0.24 2.41
N HIS A 379 -24.92 -0.55 2.70
CA HIS A 379 -23.89 0.43 3.07
C HIS A 379 -22.63 0.15 2.25
N PRO A 380 -22.60 0.54 0.96
CA PRO A 380 -21.49 0.26 0.07
C PRO A 380 -20.14 0.59 0.71
N LEU A 381 -19.18 -0.32 0.60
CA LEU A 381 -17.87 -0.16 1.23
C LEU A 381 -16.89 0.49 0.27
N LEU A 382 -16.33 1.64 0.63
CA LEU A 382 -15.20 2.27 -0.07
C LEU A 382 -13.89 1.80 0.56
N VAL A 383 -13.05 1.10 -0.20
CA VAL A 383 -11.82 0.48 0.29
C VAL A 383 -10.60 1.23 -0.23
N PHE A 384 -9.79 1.75 0.67
CA PHE A 384 -8.47 2.30 0.37
C PHE A 384 -7.39 1.32 0.77
N VAL A 385 -6.45 1.04 -0.12
CA VAL A 385 -5.34 0.11 0.13
C VAL A 385 -4.02 0.81 -0.13
N ASN A 386 -3.12 0.78 0.87
CA ASN A 386 -1.72 1.14 0.68
C ASN A 386 -0.92 -0.13 0.29
N PRO A 387 -0.49 -0.30 -0.97
CA PRO A 387 0.16 -1.53 -1.44
C PRO A 387 1.50 -1.81 -0.76
N LYS A 388 2.21 -0.76 -0.32
CA LYS A 388 3.52 -0.87 0.34
C LYS A 388 3.41 -1.39 1.78
N SER A 389 2.23 -1.30 2.39
CA SER A 389 2.01 -1.73 3.77
C SER A 389 2.08 -3.25 3.96
N GLY A 390 2.51 -3.67 5.15
CA GLY A 390 2.50 -5.07 5.60
C GLY A 390 3.49 -6.00 4.90
N GLY A 391 4.60 -5.48 4.37
CA GLY A 391 5.56 -6.27 3.61
C GLY A 391 4.97 -6.79 2.30
N LYS A 392 4.35 -5.89 1.51
CA LYS A 392 3.63 -6.18 0.26
C LYS A 392 2.33 -7.00 0.39
N GLN A 393 1.80 -7.16 1.60
CA GLN A 393 0.47 -7.74 1.79
C GLN A 393 -0.63 -6.84 1.18
N GLY A 394 -0.43 -5.52 1.14
CA GLY A 394 -1.35 -4.56 0.54
C GLY A 394 -1.72 -4.92 -0.92
N GLU A 395 -0.75 -5.25 -1.76
CA GLU A 395 -0.99 -5.63 -3.17
C GLU A 395 -1.82 -6.93 -3.29
N ARG A 396 -1.64 -7.89 -2.38
CA ARG A 396 -2.49 -9.09 -2.33
C ARG A 396 -3.91 -8.75 -1.89
N ILE A 397 -4.07 -7.86 -0.92
CA ILE A 397 -5.36 -7.42 -0.38
C ILE A 397 -6.15 -6.63 -1.41
N LEU A 398 -5.51 -5.68 -2.11
CA LEU A 398 -6.09 -4.90 -3.20
C LEU A 398 -6.79 -5.83 -4.21
N ARG A 399 -6.06 -6.83 -4.70
CA ARG A 399 -6.57 -7.82 -5.68
C ARG A 399 -7.68 -8.71 -5.13
N LYS A 400 -7.65 -9.03 -3.83
CA LYS A 400 -8.73 -9.79 -3.21
C LYS A 400 -9.99 -8.92 -3.11
N PHE A 401 -9.90 -7.66 -2.71
CA PHE A 401 -11.07 -6.77 -2.66
C PHE A 401 -11.62 -6.45 -4.04
N GLN A 402 -10.79 -6.29 -5.07
CA GLN A 402 -11.23 -6.15 -6.47
C GLN A 402 -11.98 -7.38 -7.01
N TYR A 403 -11.85 -8.53 -6.34
CA TYR A 403 -12.64 -9.72 -6.62
C TYR A 403 -13.92 -9.78 -5.79
N LEU A 404 -13.83 -9.49 -4.49
CA LEU A 404 -14.96 -9.60 -3.56
C LEU A 404 -16.01 -8.49 -3.75
N LEU A 405 -15.55 -7.30 -4.13
CA LEU A 405 -16.35 -6.09 -4.32
C LEU A 405 -16.28 -5.64 -5.78
N ASN A 406 -17.07 -4.63 -6.15
CA ASN A 406 -16.91 -3.97 -7.43
C ASN A 406 -15.54 -3.25 -7.46
N PRO A 407 -14.69 -3.46 -8.49
CA PRO A 407 -13.38 -2.80 -8.59
C PRO A 407 -13.41 -1.28 -8.45
N ARG A 408 -14.54 -0.62 -8.77
CA ARG A 408 -14.75 0.83 -8.57
C ARG A 408 -14.84 1.26 -7.12
N GLN A 409 -14.92 0.31 -6.19
CA GLN A 409 -14.92 0.56 -4.75
C GLN A 409 -13.51 0.50 -4.16
N VAL A 410 -12.51 0.04 -4.91
CA VAL A 410 -11.21 -0.36 -4.38
C VAL A 410 -10.11 0.50 -4.96
N TYR A 411 -9.57 1.40 -4.14
CA TYR A 411 -8.60 2.41 -4.55
C TYR A 411 -7.20 2.08 -4.03
N ASN A 412 -6.24 2.10 -4.95
CA ASN A 412 -4.82 2.01 -4.64
C ASN A 412 -4.31 3.41 -4.28
N LEU A 413 -3.88 3.61 -3.03
CA LEU A 413 -3.43 4.92 -2.56
C LEU A 413 -2.13 5.41 -3.20
N SER A 414 -1.31 4.52 -3.76
CA SER A 414 -0.13 4.92 -4.54
C SER A 414 -0.52 5.55 -5.89
N ASN A 415 -1.77 5.40 -6.33
CA ASN A 415 -2.26 5.86 -7.63
C ASN A 415 -3.22 7.05 -7.44
N GLY A 416 -2.69 8.25 -7.19
CA GLY A 416 -3.49 9.47 -7.08
C GLY A 416 -4.14 9.71 -5.71
N GLY A 417 -3.78 8.93 -4.69
CA GLY A 417 -4.24 9.13 -3.31
C GLY A 417 -5.74 8.87 -3.09
N PRO A 418 -6.32 9.41 -2.01
CA PRO A 418 -7.71 9.13 -1.63
C PRO A 418 -8.77 9.95 -2.38
N GLY A 419 -8.38 11.09 -2.96
CA GLY A 419 -9.28 12.05 -3.60
C GLY A 419 -10.25 11.44 -4.62
N PRO A 420 -9.79 10.61 -5.58
CA PRO A 420 -10.67 9.99 -6.58
C PRO A 420 -11.80 9.13 -5.99
N GLY A 421 -11.53 8.42 -4.90
CA GLY A 421 -12.52 7.58 -4.22
C GLY A 421 -13.53 8.38 -3.41
N LEU A 422 -13.05 9.37 -2.65
CA LEU A 422 -13.93 10.30 -1.91
C LEU A 422 -14.84 11.09 -2.86
N SER A 423 -14.29 11.54 -3.99
CA SER A 423 -15.04 12.21 -5.05
C SER A 423 -16.11 11.30 -5.68
N PHE A 424 -15.86 9.99 -5.84
CA PHE A 424 -16.85 9.07 -6.39
C PHE A 424 -18.06 8.88 -5.48
N PHE A 425 -17.80 8.73 -4.18
CA PHE A 425 -18.82 8.43 -3.17
C PHE A 425 -19.50 9.68 -2.59
N ARG A 426 -19.08 10.90 -3.00
CA ARG A 426 -19.50 12.18 -2.41
C ARG A 426 -21.02 12.43 -2.30
N ASN A 427 -21.81 11.79 -3.16
CA ASN A 427 -23.27 11.97 -3.24
C ASN A 427 -24.03 10.84 -2.54
N LEU A 428 -23.34 9.90 -1.88
CA LEU A 428 -23.96 8.88 -1.06
C LEU A 428 -24.05 9.34 0.39
N GLU A 429 -25.20 9.13 1.01
CA GLU A 429 -25.41 9.44 2.44
C GLU A 429 -25.07 8.25 3.35
N ASN A 430 -25.25 7.02 2.87
CA ASN A 430 -25.06 5.80 3.65
C ASN A 430 -24.01 4.90 3.01
N TYR A 431 -22.77 5.01 3.46
CA TYR A 431 -21.65 4.18 3.02
C TYR A 431 -20.59 4.10 4.13
N ARG A 432 -19.66 3.13 4.03
CA ARG A 432 -18.57 2.95 5.00
C ARG A 432 -17.22 3.03 4.31
N ILE A 433 -16.18 3.35 5.06
CA ILE A 433 -14.80 3.34 4.55
C ILE A 433 -14.00 2.24 5.24
N LEU A 434 -13.20 1.49 4.49
CA LEU A 434 -12.18 0.57 5.01
C LEU A 434 -10.79 1.04 4.57
N VAL A 435 -9.90 1.29 5.53
CA VAL A 435 -8.51 1.67 5.26
C VAL A 435 -7.60 0.48 5.55
N CYS A 436 -6.91 -0.01 4.53
CA CYS A 436 -5.94 -1.11 4.63
C CYS A 436 -4.51 -0.52 4.64
N GLY A 437 -3.94 -0.36 5.83
CA GLY A 437 -2.66 0.34 6.03
C GLY A 437 -2.20 0.32 7.49
N GLY A 438 -1.18 1.14 7.81
CA GLY A 438 -0.81 1.46 9.20
C GLY A 438 -1.49 2.74 9.70
N ASP A 439 -1.16 3.16 10.92
CA ASP A 439 -1.77 4.34 11.56
C ASP A 439 -1.63 5.63 10.71
N GLY A 440 -0.46 5.91 10.14
CA GLY A 440 -0.27 7.05 9.24
C GLY A 440 -1.12 7.00 7.97
N THR A 441 -1.42 5.80 7.44
CA THR A 441 -2.37 5.67 6.32
C THR A 441 -3.78 6.05 6.75
N VAL A 442 -4.21 5.66 7.95
CA VAL A 442 -5.52 6.04 8.49
C VAL A 442 -5.59 7.56 8.70
N GLY A 443 -4.56 8.16 9.30
CA GLY A 443 -4.45 9.62 9.48
C GLY A 443 -4.57 10.39 8.15
N TRP A 444 -3.90 9.92 7.09
CA TRP A 444 -4.00 10.52 5.76
C TRP A 444 -5.43 10.48 5.19
N ILE A 445 -6.16 9.38 5.37
CA ILE A 445 -7.56 9.29 4.93
C ILE A 445 -8.45 10.23 5.73
N LEU A 446 -8.28 10.30 7.05
CA LEU A 446 -9.07 11.19 7.91
C LEU A 446 -8.84 12.67 7.57
N ASP A 447 -7.59 13.06 7.28
CA ASP A 447 -7.25 14.40 6.80
C ASP A 447 -7.85 14.68 5.41
N ALA A 448 -7.82 13.71 4.50
CA ALA A 448 -8.45 13.85 3.19
C ALA A 448 -9.98 14.00 3.29
N ILE A 449 -10.63 13.30 4.23
CA ILE A 449 -12.06 13.46 4.53
C ILE A 449 -12.35 14.87 5.04
N ASP A 450 -11.52 15.42 5.92
CA ASP A 450 -11.69 16.79 6.44
C ASP A 450 -11.55 17.86 5.35
N LYS A 451 -10.60 17.67 4.44
CA LYS A 451 -10.33 18.59 3.32
C LYS A 451 -11.38 18.49 2.22
N THR A 452 -12.10 17.37 2.13
CA THR A 452 -13.15 17.16 1.14
C THR A 452 -14.50 17.61 1.66
N THR A 453 -15.22 18.42 0.89
CA THR A 453 -16.60 18.78 1.21
C THR A 453 -17.55 17.61 0.88
N LEU A 454 -17.64 16.64 1.79
CA LEU A 454 -18.59 15.54 1.73
C LEU A 454 -19.93 15.92 2.37
N GLN A 455 -21.03 15.37 1.87
CA GLN A 455 -22.36 15.57 2.46
C GLN A 455 -22.46 14.93 3.86
N VAL A 456 -21.78 13.81 4.04
CA VAL A 456 -21.73 13.04 5.29
C VAL A 456 -20.28 12.71 5.63
N ARG A 457 -20.00 12.49 6.92
CA ARG A 457 -18.72 11.91 7.38
C ARG A 457 -18.91 10.41 7.62
N PRO A 458 -18.57 9.55 6.64
CA PRO A 458 -18.79 8.12 6.75
C PRO A 458 -17.92 7.51 7.85
N PRO A 459 -18.39 6.43 8.52
CA PRO A 459 -17.61 5.75 9.53
C PRO A 459 -16.45 4.95 8.91
N VAL A 460 -15.29 4.96 9.57
CA VAL A 460 -14.03 4.38 9.07
C VAL A 460 -13.61 3.14 9.86
N ALA A 461 -13.45 2.00 9.18
CA ALA A 461 -12.80 0.78 9.69
C ALA A 461 -11.34 0.70 9.27
N VAL A 462 -10.54 -0.07 10.02
CA VAL A 462 -9.11 -0.25 9.77
C VAL A 462 -8.78 -1.73 9.58
N LEU A 463 -8.08 -2.07 8.50
CA LEU A 463 -7.41 -3.36 8.34
C LEU A 463 -5.90 -3.16 8.62
N PRO A 464 -5.38 -3.66 9.76
CA PRO A 464 -4.06 -3.30 10.27
C PRO A 464 -2.91 -3.98 9.49
N LEU A 465 -2.31 -3.24 8.56
CA LEU A 465 -1.15 -3.70 7.78
C LEU A 465 0.18 -3.13 8.26
N GLY A 466 0.18 -2.13 9.15
CA GLY A 466 1.38 -1.53 9.72
C GLY A 466 2.10 -2.42 10.74
N THR A 467 3.14 -1.89 11.38
CA THR A 467 3.86 -2.55 12.49
C THR A 467 3.30 -2.14 13.85
N GLY A 468 3.03 -0.84 14.03
CA GLY A 468 2.39 -0.22 15.21
C GLY A 468 0.95 -0.69 15.32
N ASN A 469 0.03 -0.13 14.52
CA ASN A 469 -1.42 -0.40 14.45
C ASN A 469 -2.14 -0.13 15.79
N ASP A 470 -1.75 0.92 16.49
CA ASP A 470 -2.29 1.26 17.80
C ASP A 470 -3.76 1.65 17.73
N LEU A 471 -4.14 2.43 16.71
CA LEU A 471 -5.55 2.79 16.49
C LEU A 471 -6.42 1.55 16.22
N ALA A 472 -5.91 0.62 15.42
CA ALA A 472 -6.62 -0.62 15.12
C ALA A 472 -6.83 -1.51 16.35
N ARG A 473 -5.88 -1.52 17.30
CA ARG A 473 -6.04 -2.24 18.59
C ARG A 473 -7.12 -1.62 19.45
N CYS A 474 -7.12 -0.29 19.59
CA CYS A 474 -8.15 0.45 20.32
C CYS A 474 -9.54 0.17 19.77
N LEU A 475 -9.65 0.12 18.43
CA LEU A 475 -10.89 -0.19 17.72
C LEU A 475 -11.18 -1.70 17.57
N ARG A 476 -10.41 -2.57 18.24
CA ARG A 476 -10.59 -4.04 18.27
C ARG A 476 -10.39 -4.76 16.94
N TRP A 477 -9.79 -4.11 15.93
CA TRP A 477 -9.39 -4.74 14.67
C TRP A 477 -8.11 -5.58 14.78
N GLY A 478 -7.43 -5.49 15.93
CA GLY A 478 -6.27 -6.32 16.26
C GLY A 478 -4.93 -5.68 15.91
N GLY A 479 -3.85 -6.39 16.22
CA GLY A 479 -2.49 -5.85 16.11
C GLY A 479 -1.86 -5.93 14.72
N GLY A 480 -2.48 -6.68 13.82
CA GLY A 480 -1.96 -6.93 12.49
C GLY A 480 -2.76 -7.99 11.75
N TYR A 481 -2.89 -7.83 10.44
CA TYR A 481 -3.48 -8.85 9.57
C TYR A 481 -2.49 -9.99 9.30
N ASP A 482 -2.94 -11.22 9.47
CA ASP A 482 -2.15 -12.46 9.34
C ASP A 482 -2.67 -13.37 8.20
N GLY A 483 -3.29 -12.77 7.19
CA GLY A 483 -3.72 -13.51 6.00
C GLY A 483 -5.08 -14.21 6.11
N GLU A 484 -5.89 -13.86 7.11
CA GLU A 484 -7.24 -14.40 7.30
C GLU A 484 -8.18 -14.12 6.11
N ASP A 485 -9.35 -14.76 6.11
CA ASP A 485 -10.34 -14.55 5.05
C ASP A 485 -10.94 -13.14 5.15
N LEU A 486 -10.84 -12.37 4.07
CA LEU A 486 -11.37 -11.01 4.02
C LEU A 486 -12.90 -10.98 4.08
N THR A 487 -13.58 -12.07 3.71
CA THR A 487 -15.05 -12.17 3.88
C THR A 487 -15.44 -12.12 5.36
N ARG A 488 -14.59 -12.64 6.26
CA ARG A 488 -14.78 -12.54 7.71
C ARG A 488 -14.64 -11.11 8.20
N ILE A 489 -13.67 -10.37 7.66
CA ILE A 489 -13.49 -8.94 7.96
C ILE A 489 -14.71 -8.13 7.51
N LEU A 490 -15.22 -8.38 6.30
CA LEU A 490 -16.44 -7.72 5.80
C LEU A 490 -17.64 -7.99 6.71
N HIS A 491 -17.79 -9.22 7.22
CA HIS A 491 -18.83 -9.54 8.19
C HIS A 491 -18.63 -8.84 9.55
N PHE A 492 -17.39 -8.67 10.01
CA PHE A 492 -17.11 -7.87 11.21
C PHE A 492 -17.40 -6.38 11.02
N ILE A 493 -17.21 -5.83 9.83
CA ILE A 493 -17.61 -4.45 9.50
C ILE A 493 -19.12 -4.30 9.57
N GLU A 494 -19.89 -5.27 9.05
CA GLU A 494 -21.36 -5.26 9.13
C GLU A 494 -21.85 -5.26 10.60
N GLY A 495 -21.22 -6.06 11.47
CA GLY A 495 -21.57 -6.13 12.89
C GLY A 495 -20.90 -5.08 13.79
N SER A 496 -20.14 -4.15 13.23
CA SER A 496 -19.38 -3.16 14.00
C SER A 496 -20.25 -2.06 14.57
N SER A 497 -19.82 -1.46 15.68
CA SER A 497 -20.45 -0.28 16.27
C SER A 497 -19.71 0.99 15.88
N GLN A 498 -20.43 2.08 15.67
CA GLN A 498 -19.83 3.39 15.45
C GLN A 498 -19.37 3.98 16.79
N VAL A 499 -18.16 4.55 16.79
CA VAL A 499 -17.61 5.33 17.91
C VAL A 499 -17.06 6.63 17.36
N LEU A 500 -17.21 7.72 18.11
CA LEU A 500 -16.53 8.97 17.78
C LEU A 500 -15.11 8.89 18.30
N MET A 501 -14.15 9.44 17.58
CA MET A 501 -12.76 9.56 18.00
C MET A 501 -12.35 11.02 17.91
N ASP A 502 -11.90 11.59 19.01
CA ASP A 502 -11.37 12.95 19.07
C ASP A 502 -10.10 13.06 18.25
N ARG A 503 -9.92 14.23 17.64
CA ARG A 503 -8.72 14.59 16.89
C ARG A 503 -8.28 15.96 17.33
N TRP A 504 -6.97 16.14 17.47
CA TRP A 504 -6.41 17.28 18.16
C TRP A 504 -5.50 18.07 17.23
N SER A 505 -5.68 19.39 17.21
CA SER A 505 -4.81 20.29 16.46
C SER A 505 -3.56 20.57 17.27
N VAL A 506 -2.41 20.53 16.61
CA VAL A 506 -1.12 20.91 17.18
C VAL A 506 -0.61 22.14 16.45
N GLN A 507 -0.40 23.21 17.19
CA GLN A 507 0.23 24.42 16.69
C GLN A 507 1.58 24.59 17.36
N VAL A 508 2.65 24.61 16.58
CA VAL A 508 4.02 24.84 17.07
C VAL A 508 4.44 26.26 16.69
N ILE A 509 4.79 27.05 17.69
CA ILE A 509 5.21 28.45 17.56
C ILE A 509 6.68 28.54 18.01
N PRO A 510 7.64 28.65 17.09
CA PRO A 510 9.05 28.80 17.43
C PRO A 510 9.32 30.11 18.19
N ASP A 511 10.25 30.08 19.16
CA ASP A 511 10.56 31.25 19.98
C ASP A 511 11.45 32.29 19.23
N GLU A 512 12.30 31.86 18.28
CA GLU A 512 13.14 32.73 17.41
C GLU A 512 13.38 32.16 16.00
N ILE A 513 13.75 33.01 15.02
CA ILE A 513 13.79 32.73 13.56
C ILE A 513 15.09 32.01 13.08
N GLN A 514 16.11 31.81 13.92
CA GLN A 514 17.48 31.51 13.43
C GLN A 514 17.92 30.03 13.45
N GLU A 515 17.30 29.14 14.24
CA GLU A 515 17.65 27.71 14.21
C GLU A 515 16.73 26.93 13.26
N LYS A 516 17.28 26.45 12.14
CA LYS A 516 16.57 25.52 11.24
C LYS A 516 16.47 24.15 11.92
N GLY A 517 15.38 23.93 12.63
CA GLY A 517 14.94 22.60 13.05
C GLY A 517 14.38 21.78 11.89
N ASP A 518 13.98 20.55 12.20
CA ASP A 518 13.22 19.71 11.27
C ASP A 518 11.80 20.27 11.09
N PRO A 519 11.20 20.13 9.89
CA PRO A 519 9.81 20.54 9.69
C PRO A 519 8.86 19.66 10.54
N VAL A 520 7.83 20.28 11.10
CA VAL A 520 6.78 19.57 11.82
C VAL A 520 6.04 18.65 10.83
N PRO A 521 5.94 17.33 11.09
CA PRO A 521 5.41 16.38 10.11
C PRO A 521 3.89 16.48 9.94
N TYR A 522 3.16 16.73 11.03
CA TYR A 522 1.70 16.86 11.03
C TYR A 522 1.22 17.90 12.04
N GLU A 523 0.07 18.51 11.75
CA GLU A 523 -0.61 19.45 12.64
C GLU A 523 -1.81 18.79 13.37
N ILE A 524 -1.96 17.46 13.28
CA ILE A 524 -3.09 16.71 13.84
C ILE A 524 -2.60 15.46 14.56
N ILE A 525 -3.04 15.27 15.81
CA ILE A 525 -2.89 14.04 16.56
C ILE A 525 -4.17 13.22 16.44
N ASN A 526 -4.05 11.97 15.99
CA ASN A 526 -5.13 10.99 16.02
C ASN A 526 -4.93 9.97 17.14
N ASN A 527 -3.68 9.64 17.49
CA ASN A 527 -3.36 8.63 18.48
C ASN A 527 -2.66 9.24 19.69
N TYR A 528 -1.50 9.87 19.47
CA TYR A 528 -0.69 10.41 20.55
C TYR A 528 0.40 11.38 20.05
N PHE A 529 0.87 12.22 20.97
CA PHE A 529 2.04 13.08 20.83
C PHE A 529 3.03 12.78 21.95
N SER A 530 4.33 12.81 21.69
CA SER A 530 5.33 12.66 22.76
C SER A 530 6.55 13.54 22.56
N ILE A 531 7.21 13.85 23.69
CA ILE A 531 8.47 14.61 23.77
C ILE A 531 9.45 13.79 24.61
N GLY A 532 10.71 13.70 24.18
CA GLY A 532 11.78 13.09 24.96
C GLY A 532 12.13 11.67 24.53
N VAL A 533 12.36 10.77 25.49
CA VAL A 533 12.98 9.45 25.25
C VAL A 533 12.24 8.61 24.22
N ASP A 534 10.91 8.62 24.23
CA ASP A 534 10.10 7.91 23.23
C ASP A 534 10.33 8.46 21.81
N ALA A 535 10.18 9.77 21.65
CA ALA A 535 10.42 10.44 20.37
C ALA A 535 11.86 10.26 19.86
N SER A 536 12.85 10.20 20.76
CA SER A 536 14.25 9.89 20.41
C SER A 536 14.39 8.49 19.79
N ILE A 537 13.73 7.48 20.37
CA ILE A 537 13.71 6.10 19.85
C ILE A 537 13.01 6.07 18.48
N ALA A 538 11.86 6.73 18.36
CA ALA A 538 11.13 6.84 17.10
C ALA A 538 12.00 7.51 16.02
N HIS A 539 12.69 8.60 16.35
CA HIS A 539 13.61 9.31 15.45
C HIS A 539 14.73 8.39 14.94
N ARG A 540 15.41 7.68 15.84
CA ARG A 540 16.45 6.70 15.46
C ARG A 540 15.90 5.58 14.57
N PHE A 541 14.72 5.05 14.88
CA PHE A 541 14.05 4.05 14.06
C PHE A 541 13.73 4.60 12.66
N HIS A 542 13.20 5.82 12.57
CA HIS A 542 12.86 6.48 11.32
C HIS A 542 14.10 6.71 10.46
N THR A 543 15.16 7.33 11.00
CA THR A 543 16.43 7.57 10.28
C THR A 543 17.04 6.26 9.77
N MET A 544 17.00 5.19 10.57
CA MET A 544 17.53 3.88 10.15
C MET A 544 16.66 3.22 9.08
N ARG A 545 15.34 3.39 9.16
CA ARG A 545 14.39 2.88 8.17
C ARG A 545 14.55 3.59 6.82
N GLU A 546 14.78 4.90 6.82
CA GLU A 546 15.05 5.66 5.59
C GLU A 546 16.39 5.27 4.97
N LYS A 547 17.45 5.13 5.78
CA LYS A 547 18.78 4.75 5.28
C LYS A 547 18.89 3.29 4.84
N HIS A 548 18.11 2.38 5.44
CA HIS A 548 18.23 0.94 5.20
C HIS A 548 16.88 0.23 5.10
N PRO A 549 15.98 0.65 4.19
CA PRO A 549 14.60 0.17 4.16
C PRO A 549 14.46 -1.35 3.96
N GLN A 550 15.42 -1.99 3.29
CA GLN A 550 15.52 -3.45 3.15
C GLN A 550 15.58 -4.20 4.48
N LYS A 551 16.09 -3.57 5.55
CA LYS A 551 16.14 -4.16 6.90
C LYS A 551 14.77 -4.12 7.61
N PHE A 552 13.80 -3.36 7.07
CA PHE A 552 12.51 -3.07 7.69
C PHE A 552 11.29 -3.69 6.97
N ASN A 553 11.51 -4.83 6.31
CA ASN A 553 10.50 -5.51 5.48
C ASN A 553 9.56 -6.47 6.23
N SER A 554 9.71 -6.60 7.56
CA SER A 554 8.92 -7.52 8.37
C SER A 554 8.53 -6.87 9.70
N ARG A 555 7.26 -7.00 10.08
CA ARG A 555 6.76 -6.49 11.38
C ARG A 555 7.55 -7.04 12.57
N MET A 556 7.92 -8.32 12.55
CA MET A 556 8.71 -8.92 13.62
C MET A 556 10.11 -8.31 13.71
N LYS A 557 10.78 -8.11 12.57
CA LYS A 557 12.10 -7.45 12.52
C LYS A 557 12.01 -5.99 12.98
N ASN A 558 10.98 -5.28 12.55
CA ASN A 558 10.76 -3.89 12.93
C ASN A 558 10.58 -3.75 14.44
N LYS A 559 9.82 -4.64 15.08
CA LYS A 559 9.69 -4.68 16.54
C LYS A 559 11.02 -4.93 17.24
N LEU A 560 11.88 -5.80 16.69
CA LEU A 560 13.20 -6.06 17.25
C LEU A 560 14.11 -4.83 17.16
N TRP A 561 14.09 -4.10 16.04
CA TRP A 561 14.82 -2.83 15.90
C TRP A 561 14.38 -1.78 16.94
N TYR A 562 13.07 -1.64 17.17
CA TYR A 562 12.55 -0.76 18.22
C TYR A 562 13.10 -1.13 19.60
N PHE A 563 13.15 -2.42 19.93
CA PHE A 563 13.71 -2.91 21.19
C PHE A 563 15.22 -2.62 21.31
N GLU A 564 15.98 -2.80 20.24
CA GLU A 564 17.41 -2.50 20.20
C GLU A 564 17.69 -1.01 20.40
N PHE A 565 16.95 -0.12 19.71
CA PHE A 565 17.10 1.32 19.88
C PHE A 565 16.67 1.80 21.27
N ALA A 566 15.62 1.23 21.86
CA ALA A 566 15.22 1.51 23.23
C ALA A 566 16.31 1.12 24.25
N THR A 567 16.97 -0.02 24.03
CA THR A 567 18.10 -0.47 24.86
C THR A 567 19.28 0.49 24.74
N SER A 568 19.60 0.95 23.53
CA SER A 568 20.65 1.94 23.30
C SER A 568 20.37 3.29 23.96
N GLU A 569 19.12 3.77 23.91
CA GLU A 569 18.73 5.04 24.55
C GLU A 569 18.81 4.98 26.08
N THR A 570 18.59 3.81 26.68
CA THR A 570 18.81 3.61 28.13
C THR A 570 20.25 3.91 28.54
N ILE A 571 21.20 3.65 27.63
CA ILE A 571 22.65 3.85 27.88
C ILE A 571 23.05 5.30 27.55
N SER A 572 22.52 5.88 26.47
CA SER A 572 22.87 7.25 26.05
C SER A 572 22.25 8.34 26.93
N ALA A 573 21.07 8.08 27.50
CA ALA A 573 20.34 8.97 28.40
C ALA A 573 20.16 10.40 27.86
N SER A 574 19.87 10.50 26.56
CA SER A 574 19.80 11.74 25.77
C SER A 574 18.80 12.78 26.31
N CYS A 575 17.76 12.33 27.02
CA CYS A 575 16.63 13.15 27.46
C CYS A 575 16.56 13.36 28.99
N LYS A 576 17.65 13.11 29.72
CA LYS A 576 17.70 13.34 31.18
C LYS A 576 17.28 14.77 31.56
N LYS A 577 16.61 14.88 32.71
CA LYS A 577 16.13 16.14 33.30
C LYS A 577 15.18 16.90 32.37
N LEU A 578 14.23 16.18 31.77
CA LEU A 578 13.26 16.78 30.86
C LEU A 578 12.42 17.85 31.58
N SER A 579 12.09 17.64 32.86
CA SER A 579 11.32 18.56 33.70
C SER A 579 11.99 19.94 33.88
N GLU A 580 13.32 20.05 33.78
CA GLU A 580 14.03 21.34 33.81
C GLU A 580 13.91 22.10 32.47
N SER A 581 13.64 21.37 31.38
CA SER A 581 13.74 21.82 29.98
C SER A 581 12.40 22.25 29.37
N LEU A 582 11.27 22.00 30.04
CA LEU A 582 9.95 22.39 29.58
C LEU A 582 9.00 22.74 30.73
N THR A 583 7.92 23.45 30.40
CA THR A 583 6.78 23.67 31.30
C THR A 583 5.49 23.22 30.61
N ILE A 584 4.53 22.70 31.37
CA ILE A 584 3.24 22.25 30.86
C ILE A 584 2.12 22.95 31.63
N GLU A 585 1.17 23.48 30.90
CA GLU A 585 -0.08 24.04 31.42
C GLU A 585 -1.27 23.30 30.83
N CYS A 586 -2.18 22.85 31.68
CA CYS A 586 -3.44 22.20 31.32
C CYS A 586 -4.60 23.15 31.61
N CYS A 587 -5.29 23.62 30.58
CA CYS A 587 -6.30 24.71 30.66
C CYS A 587 -5.90 25.86 31.60
N GLY A 588 -4.66 26.35 31.47
CA GLY A 588 -4.11 27.45 32.30
C GLY A 588 -3.61 27.03 33.70
N THR A 589 -3.79 25.77 34.10
CA THR A 589 -3.25 25.22 35.36
C THR A 589 -1.85 24.63 35.11
N PRO A 590 -0.78 25.18 35.71
CA PRO A 590 0.57 24.64 35.54
C PRO A 590 0.72 23.28 36.23
N LEU A 591 1.40 22.33 35.58
CA LEU A 591 1.78 21.05 36.17
C LEU A 591 3.11 21.16 36.93
N ASP A 592 3.13 20.71 38.18
CA ASP A 592 4.38 20.60 38.95
C ASP A 592 5.12 19.30 38.58
N LEU A 593 6.22 19.45 37.85
CA LEU A 593 7.10 18.36 37.43
C LEU A 593 8.38 18.27 38.28
N SER A 594 8.57 19.15 39.27
CA SER A 594 9.84 19.34 39.99
C SER A 594 10.26 18.12 40.82
N SER A 595 9.28 17.34 41.30
CA SER A 595 9.48 16.15 42.10
C SER A 595 9.72 14.87 41.27
N LEU A 596 9.62 14.95 39.95
CA LEU A 596 9.67 13.80 39.05
C LEU A 596 10.93 13.81 38.19
N SER A 597 11.62 12.67 38.12
CA SER A 597 12.77 12.47 37.24
C SER A 597 12.32 11.96 35.88
N LEU A 598 11.65 12.82 35.11
CA LEU A 598 11.13 12.46 33.78
C LEU A 598 12.19 12.58 32.68
N GLU A 599 12.17 11.62 31.77
CA GLU A 599 12.90 11.60 30.50
C GLU A 599 11.96 11.68 29.28
N GLY A 600 10.64 11.56 29.49
CA GLY A 600 9.63 11.69 28.45
C GLY A 600 8.28 12.17 28.96
N ILE A 601 7.51 12.79 28.07
CA ILE A 601 6.10 13.13 28.25
C ILE A 601 5.33 12.55 27.07
N ALA A 602 4.21 11.89 27.32
CA ALA A 602 3.28 11.46 26.29
C ALA A 602 1.87 12.03 26.56
N VAL A 603 1.24 12.49 25.48
CA VAL A 603 -0.12 13.01 25.43
C VAL A 603 -0.92 12.02 24.60
N LEU A 604 -1.90 11.38 25.21
CA LEU A 604 -2.61 10.23 24.66
C LEU A 604 -4.05 10.61 24.32
N ASN A 605 -4.47 10.28 23.10
CA ASN A 605 -5.88 10.30 22.69
C ASN A 605 -6.51 8.91 22.72
N ILE A 606 -5.69 7.85 22.66
CA ILE A 606 -6.15 6.46 22.63
C ILE A 606 -5.39 5.60 23.67
N PRO A 607 -6.01 4.49 24.15
CA PRO A 607 -5.42 3.60 25.16
C PRO A 607 -4.34 2.63 24.66
N SER A 608 -3.84 2.81 23.45
CA SER A 608 -2.79 1.97 22.85
C SER A 608 -1.69 2.85 22.31
N MET A 609 -0.46 2.54 22.70
CA MET A 609 0.77 3.14 22.19
C MET A 609 1.81 2.05 21.99
N HIS A 610 2.74 2.23 21.05
CA HIS A 610 3.90 1.35 20.84
C HIS A 610 3.54 -0.11 20.54
N GLY A 611 2.47 -0.31 19.77
CA GLY A 611 2.05 -1.63 19.34
C GLY A 611 1.23 -2.40 20.38
N GLY A 612 0.49 -1.70 21.24
CA GLY A 612 -0.51 -2.30 22.14
C GLY A 612 -0.38 -1.97 23.62
N SER A 613 0.58 -1.15 24.02
CA SER A 613 0.81 -0.84 25.44
C SER A 613 -0.14 0.24 25.93
N ASN A 614 -0.74 -0.01 27.09
CA ASN A 614 -1.60 0.94 27.77
C ASN A 614 -0.78 1.71 28.81
N LEU A 615 -0.27 2.89 28.42
CA LEU A 615 0.54 3.73 29.31
C LEU A 615 -0.28 4.29 30.48
N TRP A 616 -1.56 4.61 30.25
CA TRP A 616 -2.47 5.05 31.31
C TRP A 616 -2.66 3.95 32.36
N GLY A 617 -2.77 2.69 31.90
CA GLY A 617 -3.00 1.51 32.72
C GLY A 617 -4.48 1.21 32.94
N GLU A 618 -4.77 0.05 33.53
CA GLU A 618 -6.14 -0.39 33.81
C GLU A 618 -6.80 0.48 34.89
N THR A 619 -8.07 0.81 34.69
CA THR A 619 -8.89 1.42 35.74
C THR A 619 -9.43 0.34 36.67
N LYS A 620 -9.25 0.51 37.97
CA LYS A 620 -9.93 -0.36 38.95
C LYS A 620 -11.42 -0.08 38.86
N LYS A 621 -12.23 -1.08 38.47
CA LYS A 621 -13.69 -1.00 38.57
C LYS A 621 -14.07 -0.78 40.02
N VAL A 622 -14.42 0.44 40.37
CA VAL A 622 -15.19 0.75 41.58
C VAL A 622 -16.66 0.75 41.16
N ASP A 623 -17.54 0.16 41.95
CA ASP A 623 -18.99 0.20 41.72
C ASP A 623 -19.48 1.66 41.70
N THR A 624 -19.49 2.29 40.53
CA THR A 624 -20.01 3.65 40.27
C THR A 624 -21.55 3.66 40.24
N LYS A 625 -22.19 2.99 41.19
CA LYS A 625 -23.65 3.03 41.38
C LYS A 625 -24.15 4.31 42.07
N GLY A 626 -23.33 5.35 42.19
CA GLY A 626 -23.73 6.58 42.92
C GLY A 626 -23.08 7.91 42.51
N LEU A 627 -22.32 7.99 41.41
CA LEU A 627 -21.60 9.21 40.99
C LEU A 627 -21.99 9.72 39.59
N THR A 628 -23.11 9.25 39.05
CA THR A 628 -23.67 9.77 37.80
C THR A 628 -24.40 11.08 38.07
N GLY A 629 -23.68 12.21 38.05
CA GLY A 629 -24.34 13.52 38.17
C GLY A 629 -23.46 14.75 38.45
N GLN A 630 -22.15 14.63 38.65
CA GLN A 630 -21.25 15.78 38.72
C GLN A 630 -20.47 15.91 37.42
N GLU A 631 -20.47 17.12 36.83
CA GLU A 631 -19.58 17.44 35.70
C GLU A 631 -18.13 17.29 36.16
N GLU A 632 -17.35 16.45 35.46
CA GLU A 632 -15.92 16.33 35.74
C GLU A 632 -15.24 17.68 35.49
N PRO A 633 -14.35 18.14 36.40
CA PRO A 633 -13.66 19.41 36.25
C PRO A 633 -12.88 19.44 34.93
N GLU A 634 -12.72 20.61 34.32
CA GLU A 634 -12.05 20.78 33.01
C GLU A 634 -10.61 20.24 33.00
N VAL A 635 -9.96 20.24 34.17
CA VAL A 635 -8.63 19.69 34.38
C VAL A 635 -8.64 18.80 35.62
N ILE A 636 -8.13 17.58 35.48
CA ILE A 636 -7.91 16.66 36.59
C ILE A 636 -6.39 16.46 36.73
N ILE A 637 -5.82 16.89 37.85
CA ILE A 637 -4.39 16.70 38.19
C ILE A 637 -4.18 15.95 39.51
N ASN A 638 -5.26 15.73 40.28
CA ASN A 638 -5.16 15.03 41.55
C ASN A 638 -4.82 13.54 41.31
N PRO A 639 -3.67 13.04 41.83
CA PRO A 639 -3.22 11.67 41.56
C PRO A 639 -4.23 10.58 41.96
N ASP A 640 -5.03 10.80 43.02
CA ASP A 640 -5.98 9.80 43.49
C ASP A 640 -7.24 9.74 42.61
N VAL A 641 -7.64 10.87 42.04
CA VAL A 641 -8.72 10.94 41.04
C VAL A 641 -8.25 10.33 39.71
N LEU A 642 -7.01 10.66 39.29
CA LEU A 642 -6.42 10.13 38.07
C LEU A 642 -6.35 8.60 38.06
N LYS A 643 -6.13 7.94 39.22
CA LYS A 643 -6.09 6.47 39.35
C LYS A 643 -7.40 5.76 38.98
N VAL A 644 -8.54 6.41 39.22
CA VAL A 644 -9.89 5.84 38.98
C VAL A 644 -10.53 6.36 37.69
N THR A 645 -9.96 7.38 37.07
CA THR A 645 -10.47 7.98 35.83
C THR A 645 -10.18 7.08 34.63
N SER A 646 -11.21 6.73 33.87
CA SER A 646 -11.07 5.97 32.64
C SER A 646 -10.71 6.87 31.47
N GLN A 647 -9.88 6.32 30.58
CA GLN A 647 -9.60 6.91 29.28
C GLN A 647 -10.77 6.62 28.33
N ASP A 648 -11.19 7.62 27.58
CA ASP A 648 -12.21 7.54 26.54
C ASP A 648 -11.72 8.36 25.34
N LEU A 649 -11.80 7.78 24.16
CA LEU A 649 -11.30 8.41 22.92
C LEU A 649 -12.30 9.43 22.34
N SER A 650 -13.43 9.69 23.02
CA SER A 650 -14.55 10.51 22.53
C SER A 650 -15.01 11.61 23.51
N ASP A 651 -14.35 11.73 24.66
CA ASP A 651 -14.75 12.61 25.75
C ASP A 651 -14.19 14.05 25.65
N ARG A 652 -13.51 14.36 24.56
CA ARG A 652 -12.82 15.63 24.27
C ARG A 652 -11.78 15.98 25.31
N ARG A 653 -11.08 14.96 25.83
CA ARG A 653 -9.95 15.12 26.73
C ARG A 653 -8.76 14.29 26.27
N LEU A 654 -7.59 14.70 26.75
CA LEU A 654 -6.31 14.04 26.56
C LEU A 654 -5.75 13.62 27.90
N GLU A 655 -5.14 12.45 27.91
CA GLU A 655 -4.36 11.95 29.03
C GLU A 655 -2.90 12.36 28.89
N VAL A 656 -2.34 13.03 29.90
CA VAL A 656 -0.93 13.40 29.97
C VAL A 656 -0.22 12.46 30.94
N VAL A 657 0.82 11.79 30.47
CA VAL A 657 1.63 10.86 31.26
C VAL A 657 3.12 11.19 31.20
N GLY A 658 3.83 10.94 32.29
CA GLY A 658 5.27 11.06 32.42
C GLY A 658 5.97 9.72 32.31
N LEU A 659 7.13 9.72 31.65
CA LEU A 659 8.02 8.57 31.49
C LEU A 659 9.34 8.87 32.22
N GLU A 660 9.74 8.02 33.15
CA GLU A 660 10.97 8.17 33.96
C GLU A 660 12.23 7.71 33.20
N GLY A 661 12.07 6.91 32.14
CA GLY A 661 13.18 6.51 31.26
C GLY A 661 12.90 5.27 30.41
N ALA A 662 13.85 4.91 29.55
CA ALA A 662 13.71 3.77 28.63
C ALA A 662 13.59 2.41 29.34
N MET A 663 14.20 2.24 30.51
CA MET A 663 14.10 1.01 31.30
C MET A 663 12.68 0.81 31.87
N GLU A 664 12.04 1.89 32.30
CA GLU A 664 10.64 1.89 32.73
C GLU A 664 9.71 1.60 31.54
N MET A 665 9.97 2.17 30.37
CA MET A 665 9.21 1.85 29.16
C MET A 665 9.21 0.36 28.87
N GLY A 666 10.35 -0.34 29.05
CA GLY A 666 10.40 -1.80 28.93
C GLY A 666 9.48 -2.53 29.92
N GLN A 667 9.33 -2.03 31.14
CA GLN A 667 8.40 -2.56 32.13
C GLN A 667 6.94 -2.25 31.78
N ILE A 668 6.66 -1.09 31.19
CA ILE A 668 5.34 -0.72 30.67
C ILE A 668 4.97 -1.62 29.48
N TYR A 669 5.90 -1.90 28.57
CA TYR A 669 5.70 -2.79 27.42
C TYR A 669 5.39 -4.23 27.81
N THR A 670 5.92 -4.69 28.95
CA THR A 670 5.65 -6.02 29.51
C THR A 670 4.43 -6.04 30.43
N GLY A 671 3.79 -4.89 30.69
CA GLY A 671 2.64 -4.77 31.58
C GLY A 671 2.99 -4.86 33.07
N LEU A 672 4.28 -4.77 33.43
CA LEU A 672 4.75 -4.85 34.81
C LEU A 672 4.61 -3.52 35.57
N LYS A 673 4.52 -2.39 34.85
CA LYS A 673 4.33 -1.03 35.40
C LYS A 673 3.40 -0.22 34.50
N SER A 674 2.84 0.86 35.01
CA SER A 674 2.15 1.90 34.23
C SER A 674 2.92 3.20 34.33
N ALA A 675 2.76 4.08 33.34
CA ALA A 675 3.37 5.40 33.35
C ALA A 675 2.80 6.27 34.49
N VAL A 676 3.52 7.35 34.83
CA VAL A 676 3.05 8.31 35.84
C VAL A 676 1.91 9.14 35.23
N ARG A 677 0.69 9.02 35.76
CA ARG A 677 -0.46 9.84 35.33
C ARG A 677 -0.29 11.27 35.84
N LEU A 678 -0.21 12.24 34.94
CA LEU A 678 0.03 13.65 35.27
C LEU A 678 -1.24 14.49 35.20
N ALA A 679 -2.05 14.32 34.15
CA ALA A 679 -3.28 15.08 33.98
C ALA A 679 -4.28 14.40 33.04
N LYS A 680 -5.56 14.80 33.15
CA LYS A 680 -6.59 14.64 32.11
C LYS A 680 -7.20 16.01 31.82
N THR A 681 -7.19 16.46 30.57
CA THR A 681 -7.47 17.88 30.21
C THR A 681 -8.01 18.05 28.79
N SER A 682 -8.68 19.17 28.51
CA SER A 682 -9.21 19.54 27.17
C SER A 682 -8.29 20.48 26.37
N GLN A 683 -7.25 21.03 26.99
CA GLN A 683 -6.27 21.90 26.32
C GLN A 683 -4.90 21.78 27.01
N ILE A 684 -3.83 21.80 26.21
CA ILE A 684 -2.45 21.73 26.70
C ILE A 684 -1.62 22.82 26.03
N THR A 685 -0.82 23.53 26.83
CA THR A 685 0.27 24.40 26.36
C THR A 685 1.58 23.87 26.90
N ILE A 686 2.54 23.61 26.01
CA ILE A 686 3.90 23.16 26.37
C ILE A 686 4.89 24.23 25.91
N ARG A 687 5.80 24.65 26.78
CA ARG A 687 6.89 25.58 26.42
C ARG A 687 8.22 24.88 26.62
N THR A 688 9.05 24.83 25.59
CA THR A 688 10.36 24.19 25.64
C THR A 688 11.47 25.23 25.66
N LYS A 689 12.54 24.98 26.43
CA LYS A 689 13.68 25.89 26.58
C LYS A 689 14.90 25.50 25.74
N LYS A 690 14.87 24.31 25.14
CA LYS A 690 15.96 23.73 24.34
C LYS A 690 15.38 22.88 23.22
N ALA A 691 16.22 22.52 22.25
CA ALA A 691 15.84 21.58 21.21
C ALA A 691 15.54 20.19 21.81
N LEU A 692 14.41 19.60 21.44
CA LEU A 692 13.94 18.31 21.96
C LEU A 692 13.40 17.42 20.82
N PRO A 693 13.61 16.09 20.90
CA PRO A 693 12.96 15.16 20.00
C PRO A 693 11.46 15.11 20.33
N MET A 694 10.64 15.15 19.28
CA MET A 694 9.18 15.08 19.37
C MET A 694 8.64 14.09 18.33
N GLN A 695 7.44 13.56 18.55
CA GLN A 695 6.74 12.72 17.57
C GLN A 695 5.23 12.87 17.67
N ILE A 696 4.55 12.73 16.52
CA ILE A 696 3.09 12.68 16.39
C ILE A 696 2.74 11.39 15.65
N ASP A 697 1.90 10.56 16.25
CA ASP A 697 1.39 9.32 15.65
C ASP A 697 2.48 8.39 15.07
N GLY A 698 3.68 8.42 15.66
CA GLY A 698 4.84 7.61 15.26
C GLY A 698 5.79 8.28 14.24
N GLU A 699 5.53 9.53 13.85
CA GLU A 699 6.37 10.29 12.91
C GLU A 699 7.19 11.36 13.69
N PRO A 700 8.51 11.17 13.81
CA PRO A 700 9.38 11.94 14.70
C PRO A 700 10.09 13.11 14.01
N TRP A 701 10.51 14.11 14.79
CA TRP A 701 11.35 15.23 14.33
C TRP A 701 12.11 15.88 15.50
N MET A 702 13.16 16.65 15.19
CA MET A 702 13.86 17.50 16.15
C MET A 702 13.30 18.91 16.15
N GLN A 703 12.77 19.35 17.30
CA GLN A 703 12.11 20.65 17.44
C GLN A 703 12.95 21.62 18.28
N PRO A 704 13.37 22.78 17.74
CA PRO A 704 13.96 23.88 18.50
C PRO A 704 13.02 24.44 19.60
N PRO A 705 13.52 25.29 20.52
CA PRO A 705 12.70 25.96 21.53
C PRO A 705 11.43 26.57 20.92
N CYS A 706 10.29 26.21 21.50
CA CYS A 706 8.98 26.61 20.99
C CYS A 706 7.90 26.56 22.06
N THR A 707 6.77 27.19 21.73
CA THR A 707 5.50 27.02 22.40
C THR A 707 4.59 26.15 21.55
N ILE A 708 4.03 25.09 22.14
CA ILE A 708 3.12 24.14 21.50
C ILE A 708 1.74 24.29 22.12
N HIS A 709 0.72 24.46 21.28
CA HIS A 709 -0.69 24.43 21.69
C HIS A 709 -1.37 23.20 21.13
N ILE A 710 -1.96 22.40 22.01
CA ILE A 710 -2.78 21.24 21.66
C ILE A 710 -4.22 21.53 22.07
N THR A 711 -5.11 21.55 21.08
CA THR A 711 -6.54 21.89 21.25
C THR A 711 -7.42 20.93 20.46
N HIS A 712 -8.67 20.74 20.89
CA HIS A 712 -9.60 19.88 20.18
C HIS A 712 -9.90 20.44 18.78
N LYS A 713 -9.71 19.62 17.74
CA LYS A 713 -9.98 19.97 16.33
C LYS A 713 -11.40 19.58 15.94
N ASN A 714 -11.67 18.28 15.93
CA ASN A 714 -12.95 17.69 15.54
C ASN A 714 -13.03 16.23 16.00
N GLN A 715 -14.15 15.57 15.69
CA GLN A 715 -14.33 14.13 15.89
C GLN A 715 -14.42 13.41 14.54
N ALA A 716 -13.79 12.24 14.45
CA ALA A 716 -13.95 11.28 13.36
C ALA A 716 -14.90 10.15 13.76
N CYS A 717 -15.76 9.73 12.84
CA CYS A 717 -16.58 8.55 13.06
C CYS A 717 -15.78 7.30 12.68
N MET A 718 -15.55 6.41 13.64
CA MET A 718 -14.78 5.19 13.48
C MET A 718 -15.67 3.97 13.69
N LEU A 719 -15.29 2.84 13.10
CA LEU A 719 -15.94 1.55 13.33
C LEU A 719 -15.09 0.76 14.33
N MET A 720 -15.73 0.33 15.42
CA MET A 720 -15.15 -0.57 16.40
C MET A 720 -15.63 -1.99 16.12
N ALA A 721 -14.69 -2.93 15.95
CA ALA A 721 -15.00 -4.31 15.67
C ALA A 721 -15.81 -4.95 16.82
N PRO A 722 -16.67 -5.94 16.51
CA PRO A 722 -17.38 -6.71 17.52
C PRO A 722 -16.42 -7.28 18.55
N PRO A 723 -16.80 -7.37 19.84
CA PRO A 723 -15.99 -8.05 20.84
C PRO A 723 -15.70 -9.48 20.38
N SER A 724 -14.45 -9.92 20.48
CA SER A 724 -14.11 -11.30 20.20
C SER A 724 -14.94 -12.17 21.13
N LYS A 725 -15.78 -13.06 20.57
CA LYS A 725 -16.36 -14.14 21.37
C LYS A 725 -15.16 -14.91 21.90
N SER A 726 -14.91 -14.82 23.20
CA SER A 726 -13.88 -15.62 23.86
C SER A 726 -14.07 -17.05 23.39
N SER A 727 -13.13 -17.57 22.61
CA SER A 727 -13.08 -18.99 22.30
C SER A 727 -12.88 -19.66 23.65
N PHE A 728 -13.97 -20.19 24.20
CA PHE A 728 -14.00 -21.06 25.35
C PHE A 728 -13.39 -22.41 24.95
N PHE A 729 -12.14 -22.45 24.49
CA PHE A 729 -11.34 -23.67 24.39
C PHE A 729 -9.87 -23.32 24.61
N LYS A 730 -9.30 -24.07 25.55
CA LYS A 730 -7.99 -23.97 26.21
C LYS A 730 -6.80 -23.80 25.30
#